data_AF-A0A374WFA7-F1
#
_entry.id   AF-A0A374WFA7-F1
#
_cell.length_a   1.000
_cell.length_b   1.000
_cell.length_c   1.000
_cell.angle_alpha   90.00
_cell.angle_beta   90.00
_cell.angle_gamma   90.00
#
_symmetry.space_group_name_H-M   'P 1'
#
loop_
_entity.id
_entity.type
_entity.pdbx_description
1 polymer ?
#
loop_
_entity_poly.entity_id
_entity_poly.type
_entity_poly.pdbx_seq_one_letter_code
_entity_poly.pdbx_strand_id
1 'polypeptide(L)'
;MKNIYYFLLFCFCVLTSSVYAQDFSCVGFATQNGGTTGGNSATSIIDVHNAAELAEAIGTKKNGGTTPRIIRVNGTINNGGTAIPIKECANLTIFGADGNAFIEQTPLIITSSSNIIIRNIKFTMTGSGGGKDIIEITTTSSNKSQNIWIDHCEFYNETPKASVVDADSSEKDKYDGLLDIKKNSEYITVSWCYFHDHYKSILIGFTATDTYDRKITIHHNRFVRLNSRVPSFRGGTGHIYNNYFEGWLENGKYYSNCIHTREGCNLLVENNYFTKLVKGVYWEPKDAAEGFASGTGNYFDSTVESGFTSRAASSPFTPPYTVEQNDAMELPDLLAQYAGVGVITNYDDYGSQDGNKAPVVQITSPVEGASFDAPADVTVSANATDEDGEIAKVEFYNGNTLVETLNAAPYTYSFTGLVAGTYSFAVKAYDNEGKFASRSVTVTVNNPSLSDAGSLFGENAPADDYFWFNETNASVAEAMIQNGTFSGCKFDATKQTLNKETPLDDHVGAIYIAKETSMTMALPSCSLFKLYLGRGGDFKGNIYVSMDGTNWGMAIASLDGNKKGKLEITCPEVSSASPIYVKIENTSTGDLNIHGANIRLASNNPNNVSTVNNNRAIIRTRYYNLSGVQVRELTGNMIYIQENIYDDGSVEREKMIKR
;
A
#
# COMPACT_ATOMS: atom_id res chain seq x y z
N MET A 1 43.42 -0.23 48.66
CA MET A 1 43.72 -1.31 47.71
C MET A 1 42.41 -1.91 47.20
N LYS A 2 41.97 -1.52 46.01
CA LYS A 2 41.26 -2.34 45.02
C LYS A 2 40.95 -1.47 43.79
N ASN A 3 41.26 -2.04 42.65
CA ASN A 3 41.26 -1.49 41.31
C ASN A 3 39.84 -1.16 40.82
N ILE A 4 39.73 -0.31 39.79
CA ILE A 4 38.95 -0.60 38.57
C ILE A 4 39.46 0.32 37.45
N TYR A 5 39.91 -0.31 36.37
CA TYR A 5 40.36 0.30 35.14
C TYR A 5 39.14 0.69 34.29
N TYR A 6 39.15 1.89 33.71
CA TYR A 6 38.24 2.29 32.64
C TYR A 6 38.65 1.59 31.34
N PHE A 7 37.76 0.78 30.77
CA PHE A 7 37.87 0.30 29.40
C PHE A 7 36.74 0.96 28.60
N LEU A 8 37.08 1.96 27.78
CA LEU A 8 36.17 2.52 26.79
C LEU A 8 36.07 1.52 25.64
N LEU A 9 34.95 0.81 25.57
CA LEU A 9 34.60 -0.02 24.43
C LEU A 9 34.05 0.90 23.32
N PHE A 10 34.91 1.26 22.36
CA PHE A 10 34.46 1.85 21.09
C PHE A 10 33.72 0.76 20.32
N CYS A 11 32.39 0.80 20.35
CA CYS A 11 31.55 -0.07 19.54
C CYS A 11 31.63 0.43 18.09
N PHE A 12 32.53 -0.14 17.29
CA PHE A 12 32.50 -0.01 15.84
C PHE A 12 31.28 -0.81 15.35
N CYS A 13 30.15 -0.13 15.15
CA CYS A 13 29.00 -0.68 14.47
C CYS A 13 29.41 -0.87 12.99
N VAL A 14 29.91 -2.04 12.64
CA VAL A 14 30.05 -2.45 11.25
C VAL A 14 28.63 -2.77 10.78
N LEU A 15 27.99 -1.79 10.13
CA LEU A 15 26.79 -2.02 9.33
C LEU A 15 27.19 -2.93 8.17
N THR A 16 27.08 -4.25 8.35
CA THR A 16 27.10 -5.18 7.23
C THR A 16 25.71 -5.15 6.60
N SER A 17 25.55 -4.33 5.56
CA SER A 17 24.42 -4.45 4.64
C SER A 17 24.48 -5.83 3.99
N SER A 18 23.61 -6.74 4.40
CA SER A 18 23.35 -7.99 3.68
C SER A 18 22.67 -7.63 2.37
N VAL A 19 23.45 -7.62 1.28
CA VAL A 19 22.95 -7.38 -0.07
C VAL A 19 22.20 -8.64 -0.50
N TYR A 20 20.87 -8.58 -0.51
CA TYR A 20 20.07 -9.57 -1.22
C TYR A 20 20.33 -9.45 -2.71
N ALA A 21 20.70 -10.55 -3.37
CA ALA A 21 20.74 -10.58 -4.82
C ALA A 21 19.30 -10.52 -5.35
N GLN A 22 18.99 -9.47 -6.11
CA GLN A 22 17.70 -9.32 -6.79
C GLN A 22 17.57 -10.37 -7.90
N ASP A 23 16.41 -11.01 -8.02
CA ASP A 23 16.12 -11.89 -9.17
C ASP A 23 15.68 -11.05 -10.38
N PHE A 24 16.40 -11.21 -11.47
CA PHE A 24 16.14 -10.55 -12.74
C PHE A 24 15.66 -11.51 -13.81
N SER A 25 15.10 -12.66 -13.44
CA SER A 25 14.48 -13.62 -14.35
C SER A 25 13.26 -13.02 -15.06
N CYS A 26 12.90 -13.60 -16.23
CA CYS A 26 11.71 -13.18 -16.96
C CYS A 26 10.47 -13.56 -16.15
N VAL A 27 9.66 -12.57 -15.77
CA VAL A 27 8.32 -12.76 -15.20
C VAL A 27 7.30 -12.17 -16.18
N GLY A 28 6.00 -12.29 -15.91
CA GLY A 28 4.99 -11.63 -16.73
C GLY A 28 4.50 -12.44 -17.93
N PHE A 29 3.69 -11.81 -18.78
CA PHE A 29 3.07 -12.48 -19.92
C PHE A 29 4.06 -13.03 -20.95
N ALA A 30 5.31 -12.54 -20.98
CA ALA A 30 6.35 -13.12 -21.85
C ALA A 30 6.71 -14.57 -21.49
N THR A 31 6.43 -15.00 -20.25
CA THR A 31 6.61 -16.40 -19.80
C THR A 31 5.51 -17.35 -20.26
N GLN A 32 4.39 -16.80 -20.73
CA GLN A 32 3.23 -17.58 -21.16
C GLN A 32 3.38 -17.96 -22.64
N ASN A 33 2.42 -18.72 -23.20
CA ASN A 33 2.44 -19.09 -24.63
C ASN A 33 3.76 -19.74 -25.09
N GLY A 34 4.34 -20.64 -24.28
CA GLY A 34 5.61 -21.29 -24.57
C GLY A 34 6.86 -20.52 -24.10
N GLY A 35 6.69 -19.34 -23.51
CA GLY A 35 7.76 -18.58 -22.88
C GLY A 35 8.62 -17.77 -23.85
N THR A 36 9.58 -17.03 -23.29
CA THR A 36 10.54 -16.21 -24.04
C THR A 36 11.95 -16.61 -23.63
N THR A 37 12.66 -17.29 -24.53
CA THR A 37 14.04 -17.78 -24.35
C THR A 37 15.04 -17.10 -25.29
N GLY A 38 14.55 -16.28 -26.24
CA GLY A 38 15.37 -15.55 -27.20
C GLY A 38 16.30 -16.48 -27.97
N GLY A 39 17.57 -16.09 -28.04
CA GLY A 39 18.65 -16.82 -28.69
C GLY A 39 19.33 -17.89 -27.86
N ASN A 40 18.82 -18.28 -26.68
CA ASN A 40 19.57 -19.07 -25.69
C ASN A 40 20.16 -20.40 -26.22
N SER A 41 19.58 -20.99 -27.27
CA SER A 41 20.12 -22.20 -27.92
C SER A 41 21.20 -21.92 -28.98
N ALA A 42 21.67 -20.68 -29.12
CA ALA A 42 22.76 -20.33 -30.03
C ALA A 42 24.09 -20.83 -29.49
N THR A 43 24.98 -21.26 -30.38
CA THR A 43 26.28 -21.83 -30.01
C THR A 43 27.41 -20.80 -29.91
N SER A 44 27.13 -19.53 -30.24
CA SER A 44 28.10 -18.44 -30.24
C SER A 44 27.41 -17.08 -30.10
N ILE A 45 28.17 -16.11 -29.61
CA ILE A 45 27.77 -14.71 -29.50
C ILE A 45 28.35 -13.95 -30.70
N ILE A 46 27.53 -13.14 -31.35
CA ILE A 46 27.94 -12.26 -32.44
C ILE A 46 28.17 -10.86 -31.90
N ASP A 47 29.41 -10.41 -31.86
CA ASP A 47 29.77 -9.04 -31.49
C ASP A 47 29.49 -8.07 -32.64
N VAL A 48 28.85 -6.94 -32.34
CA VAL A 48 28.56 -5.87 -33.30
C VAL A 48 28.94 -4.51 -32.74
N HIS A 49 29.50 -3.67 -33.60
CA HIS A 49 30.06 -2.35 -33.28
C HIS A 49 29.46 -1.21 -34.11
N ASN A 50 28.65 -1.53 -35.12
CA ASN A 50 28.03 -0.54 -35.98
C ASN A 50 26.69 -1.04 -36.54
N ALA A 51 25.96 -0.15 -37.20
CA ALA A 51 24.62 -0.43 -37.71
C ALA A 51 24.60 -1.50 -38.81
N ALA A 52 25.65 -1.58 -39.63
CA ALA A 52 25.73 -2.57 -40.70
C ALA A 52 25.93 -3.98 -40.12
N GLU A 53 26.84 -4.13 -39.15
CA GLU A 53 27.06 -5.38 -38.43
C GLU A 53 25.82 -5.84 -37.67
N LEU A 54 25.13 -4.92 -36.97
CA LEU A 54 23.88 -5.26 -36.28
C LEU A 54 22.79 -5.73 -37.26
N ALA A 55 22.61 -5.04 -38.38
CA ALA A 55 21.65 -5.44 -39.41
C ALA A 55 22.01 -6.79 -40.05
N GLU A 56 23.30 -7.05 -40.28
CA GLU A 56 23.79 -8.33 -40.79
C GLU A 56 23.58 -9.47 -39.80
N ALA A 57 23.89 -9.24 -38.52
CA ALA A 57 23.75 -10.22 -37.44
C ALA A 57 22.28 -10.59 -37.18
N ILE A 58 21.35 -9.62 -37.26
CA ILE A 58 19.90 -9.89 -37.24
C ILE A 58 19.50 -10.70 -38.47
N GLY A 59 20.06 -10.36 -39.63
CA GLY A 59 19.87 -11.07 -40.89
C GLY A 59 18.64 -10.63 -41.70
N THR A 60 18.63 -11.01 -42.98
CA THR A 60 17.47 -10.80 -43.87
C THR A 60 16.44 -11.92 -43.71
N LYS A 61 15.19 -11.74 -44.15
CA LYS A 61 14.13 -12.80 -44.12
C LYS A 61 14.57 -14.22 -44.52
N LYS A 62 15.60 -14.37 -45.37
CA LYS A 62 16.10 -15.65 -45.89
C LYS A 62 17.13 -16.35 -44.97
N ASN A 63 17.84 -15.58 -44.14
CA ASN A 63 18.82 -16.05 -43.15
C ASN A 63 18.39 -15.76 -41.69
N GLY A 64 17.32 -14.97 -41.56
CA GLY A 64 16.64 -14.48 -40.36
C GLY A 64 15.80 -15.51 -39.62
N GLY A 65 15.79 -16.76 -40.08
CA GLY A 65 14.83 -17.80 -39.71
C GLY A 65 14.75 -18.14 -38.22
N THR A 66 14.20 -19.31 -37.92
CA THR A 66 14.09 -19.85 -36.56
C THR A 66 15.45 -20.20 -35.91
N THR A 67 16.57 -19.86 -36.56
CA THR A 67 17.92 -20.08 -36.03
C THR A 67 18.17 -19.20 -34.81
N PRO A 68 18.45 -19.80 -33.64
CA PRO A 68 18.81 -19.06 -32.44
C PRO A 68 20.05 -18.19 -32.65
N ARG A 69 20.00 -16.94 -32.20
CA ARG A 69 21.14 -15.99 -32.26
C ARG A 69 21.23 -15.16 -31.00
N ILE A 70 22.46 -14.94 -30.56
CA ILE A 70 22.80 -13.99 -29.50
C ILE A 70 23.70 -12.92 -30.12
N ILE A 71 23.26 -11.66 -30.07
CA ILE A 71 23.97 -10.50 -30.60
C ILE A 71 24.38 -9.61 -29.44
N ARG A 72 25.68 -9.38 -29.28
CA ARG A 72 26.24 -8.48 -28.28
C ARG A 72 26.57 -7.14 -28.92
N VAL A 73 25.90 -6.08 -28.46
CA VAL A 73 26.21 -4.71 -28.84
C VAL A 73 27.39 -4.23 -28.00
N ASN A 74 28.46 -3.80 -28.68
CA ASN A 74 29.68 -3.34 -28.04
C ASN A 74 30.03 -1.92 -28.50
N GLY A 75 29.77 -0.96 -27.62
CA GLY A 75 29.91 0.47 -27.90
C GLY A 75 28.65 1.09 -28.49
N THR A 76 28.85 2.12 -29.32
CA THR A 76 27.76 2.95 -29.86
C THR A 76 27.40 2.57 -31.29
N ILE A 77 26.13 2.28 -31.54
CA ILE A 77 25.55 2.05 -32.86
C ILE A 77 24.70 3.27 -33.24
N ASN A 78 25.02 3.85 -34.40
CA ASN A 78 24.27 4.95 -34.99
C ASN A 78 23.98 4.65 -36.48
N ASN A 79 22.72 4.84 -36.89
CA ASN A 79 22.24 4.61 -38.25
C ASN A 79 21.55 5.84 -38.86
N GLY A 80 21.83 7.04 -38.34
CA GLY A 80 21.38 8.31 -38.89
C GLY A 80 19.85 8.46 -38.97
N GLY A 81 19.12 7.85 -38.04
CA GLY A 81 17.66 7.81 -37.98
C GLY A 81 17.02 6.69 -38.81
N THR A 82 17.82 5.91 -39.54
CA THR A 82 17.32 4.79 -40.34
C THR A 82 17.05 3.58 -39.46
N ALA A 83 15.86 2.98 -39.63
CA ALA A 83 15.45 1.83 -38.85
C ALA A 83 16.19 0.55 -39.24
N ILE A 84 16.52 -0.28 -38.25
CA ILE A 84 16.97 -1.65 -38.44
C ILE A 84 15.77 -2.59 -38.18
N PRO A 85 15.30 -3.34 -39.20
CA PRO A 85 14.15 -4.21 -39.05
C PRO A 85 14.53 -5.56 -38.41
N ILE A 86 13.76 -5.98 -37.40
CA ILE A 86 13.72 -7.36 -36.87
C ILE A 86 12.43 -7.99 -37.38
N LYS A 87 12.44 -8.41 -38.64
CA LYS A 87 11.22 -8.77 -39.38
C LYS A 87 11.14 -10.25 -39.70
N GLU A 88 10.02 -10.88 -39.33
CA GLU A 88 9.78 -12.32 -39.54
C GLU A 88 10.92 -13.17 -38.98
N CYS A 89 11.42 -12.76 -37.80
CA CYS A 89 12.55 -13.35 -37.10
C CYS A 89 12.05 -14.16 -35.90
N ALA A 90 12.78 -15.20 -35.52
CA ALA A 90 12.57 -15.86 -34.25
C ALA A 90 13.87 -16.21 -33.51
N ASN A 91 13.75 -16.45 -32.21
CA ASN A 91 14.83 -16.92 -31.34
C ASN A 91 16.05 -15.99 -31.35
N LEU A 92 15.84 -14.72 -31.00
CA LEU A 92 16.88 -13.69 -31.06
C LEU A 92 17.04 -13.01 -29.70
N THR A 93 18.28 -12.92 -29.22
CA THR A 93 18.66 -12.06 -28.10
C THR A 93 19.60 -10.97 -28.61
N ILE A 94 19.28 -9.71 -28.33
CA ILE A 94 20.18 -8.56 -28.51
C ILE A 94 20.48 -8.01 -27.12
N PHE A 95 21.75 -7.95 -26.74
CA PHE A 95 22.13 -7.50 -25.39
C PHE A 95 23.38 -6.62 -25.38
N GLY A 96 23.48 -5.73 -24.40
CA GLY A 96 24.74 -5.08 -24.01
C GLY A 96 25.40 -5.84 -22.86
N ALA A 97 26.73 -5.97 -22.84
CA ALA A 97 27.43 -6.73 -21.79
C ALA A 97 28.12 -5.87 -20.73
N ASP A 98 28.38 -4.61 -21.00
CA ASP A 98 29.27 -3.76 -20.18
C ASP A 98 28.58 -2.52 -19.62
N GLY A 99 27.25 -2.41 -19.78
CA GLY A 99 26.47 -1.22 -19.44
C GLY A 99 26.71 0.00 -20.35
N ASN A 100 27.62 -0.10 -21.34
CA ASN A 100 27.95 1.00 -22.24
C ASN A 100 27.35 0.83 -23.65
N ALA A 101 26.69 -0.30 -23.92
CA ALA A 101 25.99 -0.54 -25.18
C ALA A 101 24.96 0.57 -25.41
N PHE A 102 25.13 1.30 -26.51
CA PHE A 102 24.32 2.46 -26.81
C PHE A 102 23.84 2.43 -28.26
N ILE A 103 22.52 2.43 -28.46
CA ILE A 103 21.90 2.53 -29.78
C ILE A 103 21.28 3.92 -29.89
N GLU A 104 21.95 4.82 -30.59
CA GLU A 104 21.46 6.18 -30.83
C GLU A 104 21.00 6.34 -32.27
N GLN A 105 19.96 7.14 -32.49
CA GLN A 105 19.40 7.45 -33.80
C GLN A 105 19.17 6.21 -34.68
N THR A 106 18.74 5.10 -34.09
CA THR A 106 18.60 3.83 -34.80
C THR A 106 17.36 3.10 -34.30
N PRO A 107 16.19 3.36 -34.90
CA PRO A 107 14.97 2.66 -34.53
C PRO A 107 15.10 1.16 -34.74
N LEU A 108 14.63 0.35 -33.79
CA LEU A 108 14.47 -1.10 -33.98
C LEU A 108 12.99 -1.42 -34.22
N ILE A 109 12.69 -2.04 -35.36
CA ILE A 109 11.30 -2.36 -35.73
C ILE A 109 11.10 -3.88 -35.73
N ILE A 110 10.45 -4.39 -34.68
CA ILE A 110 10.08 -5.80 -34.54
C ILE A 110 8.77 -6.03 -35.26
N THR A 111 8.81 -6.72 -36.41
CA THR A 111 7.62 -6.96 -37.25
C THR A 111 7.37 -8.44 -37.45
N SER A 112 6.22 -8.93 -36.97
CA SER A 112 5.81 -10.33 -37.14
C SER A 112 6.87 -11.33 -36.67
N SER A 113 7.48 -11.07 -35.53
CA SER A 113 8.64 -11.81 -35.00
C SER A 113 8.33 -12.40 -33.62
N SER A 114 8.93 -13.54 -33.27
CA SER A 114 8.59 -14.26 -32.05
C SER A 114 9.80 -14.69 -31.23
N ASN A 115 9.67 -14.78 -29.91
CA ASN A 115 10.75 -15.20 -29.03
C ASN A 115 11.98 -14.29 -29.17
N ILE A 116 11.79 -13.02 -28.85
CA ILE A 116 12.79 -11.96 -29.00
C ILE A 116 13.11 -11.38 -27.63
N ILE A 117 14.39 -11.13 -27.37
CA ILE A 117 14.84 -10.45 -26.18
C ILE A 117 15.75 -9.28 -26.52
N ILE A 118 15.53 -8.14 -25.85
CA ILE A 118 16.39 -6.96 -25.92
C ILE A 118 16.73 -6.54 -24.49
N ARG A 119 18.03 -6.53 -24.14
CA ARG A 119 18.49 -6.26 -22.77
C ARG A 119 19.70 -5.36 -22.65
N ASN A 120 19.81 -4.64 -21.53
CA ASN A 120 21.02 -3.93 -21.12
C ASN A 120 21.56 -2.94 -22.17
N ILE A 121 20.67 -2.23 -22.87
CA ILE A 121 21.04 -1.28 -23.92
C ILE A 121 20.42 0.08 -23.64
N LYS A 122 21.24 1.12 -23.80
CA LYS A 122 20.79 2.51 -23.77
C LYS A 122 20.27 2.90 -25.15
N PHE A 123 19.21 3.69 -25.21
CA PHE A 123 18.62 4.18 -26.45
C PHE A 123 18.29 5.67 -26.43
N THR A 124 18.51 6.32 -27.58
CA THR A 124 18.01 7.68 -27.84
C THR A 124 17.80 7.96 -29.33
N MET A 125 16.99 8.96 -29.66
CA MET A 125 16.82 9.51 -31.01
C MET A 125 17.41 10.91 -31.17
N THR A 126 18.09 11.46 -30.15
CA THR A 126 18.59 12.85 -30.20
C THR A 126 19.50 13.14 -31.37
N GLY A 127 19.33 14.31 -32.00
CA GLY A 127 20.18 14.85 -33.07
C GLY A 127 19.47 14.99 -34.41
N SER A 128 20.21 15.24 -35.50
CA SER A 128 19.66 15.71 -36.78
C SER A 128 19.02 14.64 -37.68
N GLY A 129 19.00 13.36 -37.27
CA GLY A 129 18.51 12.25 -38.10
C GLY A 129 17.13 11.68 -37.71
N GLY A 130 16.60 11.97 -36.52
CA GLY A 130 15.55 11.15 -35.90
C GLY A 130 14.33 11.89 -35.39
N GLY A 131 13.16 11.25 -35.53
CA GLY A 131 11.87 11.66 -34.96
C GLY A 131 10.84 10.52 -34.90
N LYS A 132 11.32 9.28 -34.78
CA LYS A 132 10.51 8.05 -34.81
C LYS A 132 10.50 7.37 -33.44
N ASP A 133 9.71 6.31 -33.33
CA ASP A 133 9.76 5.39 -32.20
C ASP A 133 11.19 4.82 -32.04
N ILE A 134 11.70 4.71 -30.81
CA ILE A 134 12.98 4.00 -30.58
C ILE A 134 12.79 2.50 -30.86
N ILE A 135 11.78 1.88 -30.23
CA ILE A 135 11.37 0.51 -30.54
C ILE A 135 9.91 0.51 -30.96
N GLU A 136 9.63 -0.06 -32.13
CA GLU A 136 8.27 -0.38 -32.58
C GLU A 136 8.09 -1.90 -32.65
N ILE A 137 7.08 -2.42 -31.95
CA ILE A 137 6.61 -3.80 -32.03
C ILE A 137 5.28 -3.81 -32.78
N THR A 138 5.26 -4.43 -33.95
CA THR A 138 4.14 -4.35 -34.88
C THR A 138 4.00 -5.65 -35.67
N THR A 139 2.97 -5.70 -36.52
CA THR A 139 2.64 -6.90 -37.28
C THR A 139 2.30 -6.59 -38.73
N THR A 140 2.46 -7.60 -39.58
CA THR A 140 1.81 -7.68 -40.89
C THR A 140 0.42 -8.33 -40.75
N SER A 141 -0.40 -8.29 -41.79
CA SER A 141 -1.75 -8.86 -41.77
C SER A 141 -1.82 -10.38 -41.48
N SER A 142 -0.70 -11.09 -41.55
CA SER A 142 -0.68 -12.56 -41.58
C SER A 142 -0.02 -13.22 -40.37
N ASN A 143 0.76 -12.49 -39.58
CA ASN A 143 1.60 -13.04 -38.50
C ASN A 143 1.60 -12.09 -37.29
N LYS A 144 1.81 -12.63 -36.09
CA LYS A 144 1.91 -11.84 -34.85
C LYS A 144 3.35 -11.55 -34.48
N SER A 145 3.56 -10.50 -33.68
CA SER A 145 4.77 -10.34 -32.88
C SER A 145 4.48 -10.80 -31.46
N GLN A 146 5.17 -11.82 -30.95
CA GLN A 146 4.78 -12.47 -29.70
C GLN A 146 5.95 -13.05 -28.91
N ASN A 147 5.79 -13.19 -27.58
CA ASN A 147 6.85 -13.68 -26.69
C ASN A 147 8.09 -12.80 -26.80
N ILE A 148 7.96 -11.57 -26.31
CA ILE A 148 9.01 -10.55 -26.38
C ILE A 148 9.32 -10.04 -24.98
N TRP A 149 10.60 -9.97 -24.65
CA TRP A 149 11.07 -9.41 -23.39
C TRP A 149 12.01 -8.23 -23.62
N ILE A 150 11.66 -7.07 -23.05
CA ILE A 150 12.48 -5.86 -23.05
C ILE A 150 12.88 -5.58 -21.60
N ASP A 151 14.18 -5.60 -21.29
CA ASP A 151 14.62 -5.58 -19.90
C ASP A 151 15.94 -4.86 -19.64
N HIS A 152 16.08 -4.19 -18.48
CA HIS A 152 17.30 -3.43 -18.12
C HIS A 152 17.77 -2.45 -19.22
N CYS A 153 16.84 -1.87 -19.98
CA CYS A 153 17.16 -0.90 -21.01
C CYS A 153 16.93 0.53 -20.50
N GLU A 154 17.67 1.50 -21.02
CA GLU A 154 17.46 2.93 -20.74
C GLU A 154 16.93 3.64 -21.99
N PHE A 155 15.87 4.42 -21.87
CA PHE A 155 15.21 5.12 -22.98
C PHE A 155 15.01 6.59 -22.65
N TYR A 156 15.53 7.47 -23.50
CA TYR A 156 15.39 8.92 -23.31
C TYR A 156 15.60 9.70 -24.60
N ASN A 157 15.13 10.94 -24.65
CA ASN A 157 15.43 11.87 -25.73
C ASN A 157 15.79 13.26 -25.20
N GLU A 158 14.79 14.03 -24.81
CA GLU A 158 14.99 15.38 -24.31
C GLU A 158 13.98 15.68 -23.21
N THR A 159 14.44 16.44 -22.22
CA THR A 159 13.60 16.87 -21.11
C THR A 159 12.38 17.63 -21.64
N PRO A 160 11.15 17.20 -21.29
CA PRO A 160 9.95 17.91 -21.68
C PRO A 160 9.92 19.30 -21.05
N LYS A 161 9.29 20.27 -21.73
CA LYS A 161 9.25 21.68 -21.32
C LYS A 161 7.82 22.16 -21.19
N ALA A 162 7.53 23.02 -20.21
CA ALA A 162 6.21 23.59 -19.97
C ALA A 162 5.65 24.31 -21.20
N SER A 163 6.53 25.00 -21.94
CA SER A 163 6.17 25.73 -23.17
C SER A 163 5.62 24.83 -24.29
N VAL A 164 5.87 23.52 -24.22
CA VAL A 164 5.52 22.53 -25.23
C VAL A 164 4.21 21.81 -24.88
N VAL A 165 3.92 21.60 -23.60
CA VAL A 165 2.77 20.80 -23.12
C VAL A 165 1.43 21.47 -23.41
N ASP A 166 1.36 22.80 -23.26
CA ASP A 166 0.13 23.59 -23.45
C ASP A 166 0.00 24.14 -24.89
N ALA A 167 0.97 23.87 -25.77
CA ALA A 167 0.98 24.33 -27.15
C ALA A 167 0.68 23.17 -28.12
N ASP A 168 -0.13 23.41 -29.15
CA ASP A 168 -0.20 22.53 -30.32
C ASP A 168 1.09 22.70 -31.14
N SER A 169 2.19 22.25 -30.56
CA SER A 169 3.55 22.45 -31.04
C SER A 169 4.04 21.19 -31.73
N SER A 170 4.76 21.36 -32.84
CA SER A 170 5.52 20.27 -33.47
C SER A 170 6.68 19.78 -32.59
N GLU A 171 7.00 20.48 -31.50
CA GLU A 171 8.06 20.11 -30.57
C GLU A 171 7.71 18.88 -29.72
N LYS A 172 6.44 18.68 -29.32
CA LYS A 172 5.99 17.46 -28.61
C LYS A 172 6.12 16.19 -29.46
N ASP A 173 6.11 16.37 -30.78
CA ASP A 173 6.15 15.32 -31.80
C ASP A 173 7.54 15.21 -32.47
N LYS A 174 8.52 16.01 -32.01
CA LYS A 174 9.89 15.99 -32.55
C LYS A 174 10.48 14.59 -32.51
N TYR A 175 10.21 13.87 -31.42
CA TYR A 175 10.42 12.44 -31.30
C TYR A 175 9.06 11.79 -30.98
N ASP A 176 8.80 10.58 -31.48
CA ASP A 176 7.52 9.88 -31.23
C ASP A 176 7.57 9.04 -29.95
N GLY A 177 7.34 7.72 -29.99
CA GLY A 177 7.39 6.85 -28.81
C GLY A 177 8.80 6.47 -28.35
N LEU A 178 8.97 6.15 -27.06
CA LEU A 178 10.14 5.36 -26.64
C LEU A 178 9.92 3.88 -26.99
N LEU A 179 8.74 3.36 -26.67
CA LEU A 179 8.37 1.97 -26.97
C LEU A 179 6.91 1.87 -27.41
N ASP A 180 6.69 1.50 -28.65
CA ASP A 180 5.34 1.39 -29.21
C ASP A 180 5.00 -0.08 -29.49
N ILE A 181 3.87 -0.55 -28.94
CA ILE A 181 3.34 -1.90 -29.10
C ILE A 181 1.99 -1.83 -29.82
N LYS A 182 1.96 -2.23 -31.08
CA LYS A 182 0.86 -1.97 -32.02
C LYS A 182 0.23 -3.27 -32.51
N LYS A 183 -1.00 -3.19 -33.03
CA LYS A 183 -1.70 -4.31 -33.69
C LYS A 183 -1.84 -5.52 -32.77
N ASN A 184 -1.95 -6.73 -33.30
CA ASN A 184 -2.10 -7.97 -32.52
C ASN A 184 -0.77 -8.50 -31.93
N SER A 185 0.12 -7.61 -31.49
CA SER A 185 1.34 -7.99 -30.75
C SER A 185 1.00 -8.33 -29.30
N GLU A 186 1.46 -9.47 -28.78
CA GLU A 186 1.01 -10.02 -27.49
C GLU A 186 2.07 -10.88 -26.77
N TYR A 187 1.83 -11.24 -25.50
CA TYR A 187 2.80 -11.95 -24.65
C TYR A 187 4.12 -11.20 -24.52
N ILE A 188 4.04 -9.96 -24.05
CA ILE A 188 5.20 -9.06 -23.93
C ILE A 188 5.41 -8.69 -22.47
N THR A 189 6.66 -8.62 -22.04
CA THR A 189 7.06 -8.08 -20.74
C THR A 189 8.08 -6.97 -20.92
N VAL A 190 7.88 -5.88 -20.20
CA VAL A 190 8.81 -4.76 -20.08
C VAL A 190 9.19 -4.65 -18.61
N SER A 191 10.46 -4.90 -18.28
CA SER A 191 10.89 -4.93 -16.88
C SER A 191 12.23 -4.29 -16.61
N TRP A 192 12.42 -3.78 -15.39
CA TRP A 192 13.71 -3.24 -14.94
C TRP A 192 14.30 -2.17 -15.86
N CYS A 193 13.47 -1.50 -16.68
CA CYS A 193 13.93 -0.48 -17.61
C CYS A 193 13.87 0.91 -16.96
N TYR A 194 14.71 1.81 -17.43
CA TYR A 194 14.69 3.22 -17.05
C TYR A 194 14.22 4.09 -18.23
N PHE A 195 13.00 4.62 -18.14
CA PHE A 195 12.44 5.55 -19.11
C PHE A 195 12.49 6.96 -18.53
N HIS A 196 13.11 7.91 -19.23
CA HIS A 196 13.15 9.28 -18.73
C HIS A 196 13.28 10.34 -19.83
N ASP A 197 13.02 11.60 -19.44
CA ASP A 197 13.26 12.78 -20.28
C ASP A 197 12.70 12.62 -21.70
N HIS A 198 11.37 12.58 -21.79
CA HIS A 198 10.67 12.44 -23.06
C HIS A 198 9.18 12.80 -22.96
N TYR A 199 8.54 13.09 -24.11
CA TYR A 199 7.13 13.47 -24.12
C TYR A 199 6.17 12.27 -24.17
N LYS A 200 6.37 11.30 -25.07
CA LYS A 200 5.46 10.16 -25.31
C LYS A 200 6.16 8.84 -25.01
N SER A 201 5.93 8.24 -23.84
CA SER A 201 6.72 7.08 -23.43
C SER A 201 6.34 5.79 -24.16
N ILE A 202 5.24 5.15 -23.76
CA ILE A 202 4.84 3.81 -24.23
C ILE A 202 3.40 3.83 -24.77
N LEU A 203 3.23 3.62 -26.08
CA LEU A 203 1.91 3.44 -26.71
C LEU A 203 1.58 1.96 -26.84
N ILE A 204 0.42 1.53 -26.35
CA ILE A 204 -0.11 0.18 -26.53
C ILE A 204 -1.46 0.28 -27.26
N GLY A 205 -1.46 -0.13 -28.52
CA GLY A 205 -2.55 0.07 -29.47
C GLY A 205 -2.57 1.49 -30.05
N PHE A 206 -2.41 1.66 -31.37
CA PHE A 206 -2.11 2.99 -31.95
C PHE A 206 -3.34 3.80 -32.41
N THR A 207 -4.50 3.18 -32.59
CA THR A 207 -5.76 3.87 -32.93
C THR A 207 -6.90 3.38 -32.05
N ALA A 208 -8.01 4.12 -32.02
CA ALA A 208 -9.22 3.71 -31.31
C ALA A 208 -9.83 2.38 -31.78
N THR A 209 -9.46 1.90 -32.98
CA THR A 209 -9.87 0.58 -33.49
C THR A 209 -8.82 -0.50 -33.25
N ASP A 210 -7.64 -0.14 -32.75
CA ASP A 210 -6.54 -1.06 -32.51
C ASP A 210 -6.67 -1.72 -31.13
N THR A 211 -7.79 -2.42 -30.90
CA THR A 211 -8.24 -2.91 -29.60
C THR A 211 -8.08 -4.43 -29.43
N TYR A 212 -7.11 -5.04 -30.12
CA TYR A 212 -6.80 -6.46 -30.00
C TYR A 212 -6.58 -6.91 -28.55
N ASP A 213 -6.87 -8.19 -28.28
CA ASP A 213 -6.64 -8.79 -26.97
C ASP A 213 -5.15 -9.10 -26.72
N ARG A 214 -4.36 -8.06 -26.46
CA ARG A 214 -2.93 -8.17 -26.17
C ARG A 214 -2.71 -8.57 -24.72
N LYS A 215 -1.65 -9.33 -24.43
CA LYS A 215 -1.23 -9.68 -23.06
C LYS A 215 0.12 -9.02 -22.75
N ILE A 216 0.13 -7.99 -21.92
CA ILE A 216 1.32 -7.15 -21.66
C ILE A 216 1.58 -7.02 -20.16
N THR A 217 2.84 -7.20 -19.74
CA THR A 217 3.28 -6.93 -18.37
C THR A 217 4.30 -5.79 -18.35
N ILE A 218 4.17 -4.87 -17.41
CA ILE A 218 5.10 -3.77 -17.16
C ILE A 218 5.44 -3.78 -15.67
N HIS A 219 6.66 -4.15 -15.30
CA HIS A 219 7.03 -4.23 -13.88
C HIS A 219 8.44 -3.77 -13.54
N HIS A 220 8.67 -3.30 -12.32
CA HIS A 220 10.00 -2.87 -11.88
C HIS A 220 10.66 -1.83 -12.78
N ASN A 221 9.87 -1.01 -13.49
CA ASN A 221 10.43 0.04 -14.35
C ASN A 221 10.46 1.37 -13.62
N ARG A 222 11.49 2.16 -13.90
CA ARG A 222 11.65 3.52 -13.44
C ARG A 222 11.21 4.48 -14.53
N PHE A 223 10.20 5.30 -14.26
CA PHE A 223 9.64 6.29 -15.17
C PHE A 223 9.83 7.69 -14.59
N VAL A 224 10.69 8.53 -15.19
CA VAL A 224 11.08 9.82 -14.61
C VAL A 224 10.98 10.97 -15.63
N ARG A 225 10.28 12.05 -15.30
CA ARG A 225 10.12 13.22 -16.17
C ARG A 225 9.56 12.88 -17.57
N LEU A 226 8.50 12.09 -17.60
CA LEU A 226 7.76 11.73 -18.81
C LEU A 226 6.42 12.46 -18.86
N ASN A 227 6.03 13.01 -20.01
CA ASN A 227 4.81 13.82 -20.09
C ASN A 227 3.52 13.00 -20.25
N SER A 228 3.52 12.00 -21.13
CA SER A 228 2.32 11.23 -21.47
C SER A 228 2.63 9.80 -21.90
N ARG A 229 1.59 8.97 -21.93
CA ARG A 229 1.64 7.57 -22.34
C ARG A 229 2.57 6.75 -21.43
N VAL A 230 2.31 6.71 -20.12
CA VAL A 230 3.19 6.00 -19.17
C VAL A 230 2.47 4.83 -18.47
N PRO A 231 1.96 3.80 -19.18
CA PRO A 231 1.71 3.72 -20.63
C PRO A 231 0.36 4.35 -21.03
N SER A 232 0.09 4.47 -22.33
CA SER A 232 -1.27 4.63 -22.87
C SER A 232 -1.74 3.30 -23.47
N PHE A 233 -2.85 2.74 -22.99
CA PHE A 233 -3.24 1.36 -23.28
C PHE A 233 -4.64 1.24 -23.87
N ARG A 234 -4.76 0.62 -25.06
CA ARG A 234 -6.02 0.29 -25.74
C ARG A 234 -6.24 -1.21 -25.88
N GLY A 235 -7.49 -1.65 -25.69
CA GLY A 235 -7.87 -3.07 -25.72
C GLY A 235 -7.01 -3.92 -24.77
N GLY A 236 -7.02 -5.23 -24.97
CA GLY A 236 -6.10 -6.13 -24.27
C GLY A 236 -6.19 -6.17 -22.74
N THR A 237 -5.28 -6.95 -22.18
CA THR A 237 -5.08 -7.20 -20.76
C THR A 237 -3.66 -6.77 -20.37
N GLY A 238 -3.56 -5.89 -19.39
CA GLY A 238 -2.27 -5.36 -18.92
C GLY A 238 -2.05 -5.59 -17.43
N HIS A 239 -0.87 -6.04 -17.03
CA HIS A 239 -0.46 -6.09 -15.63
C HIS A 239 0.66 -5.08 -15.40
N ILE A 240 0.43 -4.08 -14.53
CA ILE A 240 1.36 -2.99 -14.27
C ILE A 240 1.66 -2.97 -12.78
N TYR A 241 2.83 -3.45 -12.36
CA TYR A 241 3.14 -3.58 -10.92
C TYR A 241 4.59 -3.26 -10.55
N ASN A 242 4.84 -2.87 -9.29
CA ASN A 242 6.17 -2.52 -8.78
C ASN A 242 6.92 -1.47 -9.63
N ASN A 243 6.24 -0.52 -10.27
CA ASN A 243 6.90 0.55 -11.02
C ASN A 243 6.99 1.84 -10.19
N TYR A 244 8.01 2.64 -10.46
CA TYR A 244 8.16 3.99 -9.90
C TYR A 244 7.88 5.04 -10.97
N PHE A 245 6.86 5.87 -10.75
CA PHE A 245 6.42 6.94 -11.63
C PHE A 245 6.66 8.30 -10.97
N GLU A 246 7.68 9.01 -11.45
CA GLU A 246 8.01 10.37 -11.06
C GLU A 246 7.76 11.32 -12.23
N GLY A 247 6.80 12.23 -12.07
CA GLY A 247 6.57 13.30 -13.04
C GLY A 247 7.59 14.44 -12.91
N TRP A 248 7.20 15.62 -13.35
CA TRP A 248 8.07 16.79 -13.30
C TRP A 248 7.30 18.06 -12.99
N LEU A 249 8.02 18.98 -12.35
CA LEU A 249 7.55 20.27 -11.88
C LEU A 249 8.34 21.36 -12.59
N GLU A 250 7.64 22.28 -13.22
CA GLU A 250 8.22 23.51 -13.76
C GLU A 250 7.31 24.68 -13.40
N ASN A 251 7.87 25.79 -12.94
CA ASN A 251 7.11 26.99 -12.56
C ASN A 251 5.94 26.73 -11.59
N GLY A 252 6.11 25.77 -10.67
CA GLY A 252 5.09 25.43 -9.66
C GLY A 252 3.92 24.59 -10.15
N LYS A 253 3.95 24.08 -11.39
CA LYS A 253 2.91 23.23 -11.99
C LYS A 253 3.47 21.85 -12.37
N TYR A 254 2.69 20.79 -12.10
CA TYR A 254 2.99 19.44 -12.60
C TYR A 254 2.46 19.26 -14.01
N TYR A 255 3.12 18.40 -14.81
CA TYR A 255 2.78 18.23 -16.24
C TYR A 255 2.52 16.78 -16.66
N SER A 256 2.95 15.80 -15.87
CA SER A 256 2.91 14.39 -16.25
C SER A 256 1.53 13.75 -16.08
N ASN A 257 1.06 13.10 -17.14
CA ASN A 257 -0.07 12.18 -17.11
C ASN A 257 0.44 10.75 -17.34
N CYS A 258 0.16 9.85 -16.40
CA CYS A 258 0.80 8.55 -16.34
C CYS A 258 0.03 7.46 -17.10
N ILE A 259 -0.68 6.57 -16.40
CA ILE A 259 -1.37 5.41 -16.99
C ILE A 259 -2.69 5.86 -17.61
N HIS A 260 -2.76 5.90 -18.95
CA HIS A 260 -3.97 6.27 -19.69
C HIS A 260 -4.72 5.02 -20.14
N THR A 261 -5.86 4.73 -19.50
CA THR A 261 -6.74 3.60 -19.83
C THR A 261 -7.69 3.99 -20.95
N ARG A 262 -7.69 3.22 -22.04
CA ARG A 262 -8.42 3.57 -23.25
C ARG A 262 -9.10 2.39 -23.91
N GLU A 263 -10.17 2.67 -24.64
CA GLU A 263 -10.85 1.79 -25.59
C GLU A 263 -10.81 0.29 -25.22
N GLY A 264 -11.51 -0.09 -24.16
CA GLY A 264 -11.76 -1.48 -23.76
C GLY A 264 -10.58 -2.19 -23.12
N CYS A 265 -9.49 -1.51 -22.76
CA CYS A 265 -8.40 -2.16 -22.01
C CYS A 265 -8.87 -2.66 -20.65
N ASN A 266 -8.24 -3.72 -20.14
CA ASN A 266 -8.44 -4.24 -18.79
C ASN A 266 -7.10 -4.33 -18.07
N LEU A 267 -6.81 -3.37 -17.19
CA LEU A 267 -5.53 -3.28 -16.48
C LEU A 267 -5.66 -3.70 -15.02
N LEU A 268 -4.71 -4.50 -14.57
CA LEU A 268 -4.41 -4.73 -13.16
C LEU A 268 -3.19 -3.87 -12.80
N VAL A 269 -3.37 -2.90 -11.92
CA VAL A 269 -2.37 -1.92 -11.52
C VAL A 269 -2.11 -2.07 -10.03
N GLU A 270 -0.98 -2.67 -9.64
CA GLU A 270 -0.73 -3.08 -8.25
C GLU A 270 0.64 -2.61 -7.73
N ASN A 271 0.73 -2.23 -6.46
CA ASN A 271 2.01 -1.93 -5.80
C ASN A 271 2.94 -1.00 -6.60
N ASN A 272 2.45 0.08 -7.19
CA ASN A 272 3.29 1.08 -7.85
C ASN A 272 3.43 2.34 -6.98
N TYR A 273 4.53 3.08 -7.15
CA TYR A 273 4.75 4.37 -6.49
C TYR A 273 4.54 5.52 -7.48
N PHE A 274 3.70 6.49 -7.13
CA PHE A 274 3.35 7.65 -7.96
C PHE A 274 3.67 8.96 -7.23
N THR A 275 4.39 9.87 -7.90
CA THR A 275 4.75 11.19 -7.38
C THR A 275 4.92 12.23 -8.48
N LYS A 276 4.64 13.50 -8.15
CA LYS A 276 4.78 14.69 -9.02
C LYS A 276 3.96 14.60 -10.31
N LEU A 277 2.75 14.05 -10.22
CA LEU A 277 1.88 13.80 -11.38
C LEU A 277 0.62 14.66 -11.35
N VAL A 278 0.12 15.01 -12.53
CA VAL A 278 -1.26 15.50 -12.69
C VAL A 278 -2.22 14.32 -12.58
N LYS A 279 -1.95 13.21 -13.29
CA LYS A 279 -2.82 12.02 -13.31
C LYS A 279 -2.02 10.74 -13.14
N GLY A 280 -2.39 9.91 -12.18
CA GLY A 280 -1.83 8.58 -11.94
C GLY A 280 -2.42 7.52 -12.89
N VAL A 281 -3.65 7.10 -12.66
CA VAL A 281 -4.38 6.11 -13.47
C VAL A 281 -5.70 6.71 -13.91
N TYR A 282 -5.87 6.94 -15.21
CA TYR A 282 -6.99 7.76 -15.69
C TYR A 282 -7.56 7.32 -17.03
N TRP A 283 -8.83 7.66 -17.22
CA TRP A 283 -9.56 7.67 -18.48
C TRP A 283 -10.10 9.09 -18.72
N GLU A 284 -10.31 9.50 -19.98
CA GLU A 284 -10.91 10.79 -20.30
C GLU A 284 -12.20 10.66 -21.14
N PRO A 285 -13.26 11.44 -20.86
CA PRO A 285 -14.51 11.41 -21.64
C PRO A 285 -14.37 11.71 -23.14
N LYS A 286 -13.23 12.26 -23.57
CA LYS A 286 -12.92 12.53 -24.98
C LYS A 286 -12.40 11.31 -25.73
N ASP A 287 -12.04 10.23 -25.03
CA ASP A 287 -11.64 8.97 -25.66
C ASP A 287 -12.85 8.30 -26.31
N ALA A 288 -12.62 7.51 -27.36
CA ALA A 288 -13.71 6.95 -28.18
C ALA A 288 -14.55 5.93 -27.41
N ALA A 289 -13.93 5.24 -26.45
CA ALA A 289 -14.57 4.36 -25.51
C ALA A 289 -13.75 4.28 -24.22
N GLU A 290 -14.43 3.89 -23.14
CA GLU A 290 -13.82 3.69 -21.83
C GLU A 290 -12.81 2.55 -21.83
N GLY A 291 -11.71 2.73 -21.10
CA GLY A 291 -10.79 1.67 -20.72
C GLY A 291 -10.79 1.49 -19.21
N PHE A 292 -10.53 0.27 -18.76
CA PHE A 292 -10.70 -0.14 -17.38
C PHE A 292 -9.37 -0.40 -16.68
N ALA A 293 -9.31 -0.06 -15.40
CA ALA A 293 -8.22 -0.45 -14.51
C ALA A 293 -8.72 -0.71 -13.10
N SER A 294 -8.07 -1.64 -12.40
CA SER A 294 -8.27 -1.93 -10.98
C SER A 294 -6.95 -2.38 -10.36
N GLY A 295 -6.84 -2.38 -9.03
CA GLY A 295 -5.71 -2.99 -8.30
C GLY A 295 -5.43 -2.27 -6.99
N THR A 296 -4.59 -2.87 -6.15
CA THR A 296 -4.34 -2.43 -4.77
C THR A 296 -2.84 -2.23 -4.49
N GLY A 297 -2.46 -1.76 -3.30
CA GLY A 297 -1.06 -1.55 -2.92
C GLY A 297 -0.35 -0.36 -3.58
N ASN A 298 -0.99 0.35 -4.50
CA ASN A 298 -0.43 1.56 -5.10
C ASN A 298 -0.28 2.69 -4.07
N TYR A 299 0.88 3.35 -4.07
CA TYR A 299 1.17 4.51 -3.25
C TYR A 299 1.12 5.79 -4.10
N PHE A 300 0.19 6.69 -3.78
CA PHE A 300 0.10 8.03 -4.37
C PHE A 300 0.49 9.04 -3.30
N ASP A 301 1.62 9.72 -3.46
CA ASP A 301 2.01 10.74 -2.49
C ASP A 301 1.20 12.04 -2.65
N SER A 302 1.39 12.99 -1.73
CA SER A 302 0.67 14.26 -1.70
C SER A 302 0.87 15.17 -2.93
N THR A 303 1.83 14.85 -3.80
CA THR A 303 2.14 15.62 -5.01
C THR A 303 1.44 15.10 -6.26
N VAL A 304 0.58 14.08 -6.11
CA VAL A 304 -0.30 13.58 -7.18
C VAL A 304 -1.64 14.30 -7.12
N GLU A 305 -1.99 15.06 -8.16
CA GLU A 305 -3.27 15.81 -8.19
C GLU A 305 -4.48 14.88 -8.30
N SER A 306 -4.36 13.80 -9.08
CA SER A 306 -5.41 12.80 -9.27
C SER A 306 -4.79 11.40 -9.32
N GLY A 307 -5.05 10.59 -8.28
CA GLY A 307 -4.60 9.20 -8.20
C GLY A 307 -5.30 8.30 -9.22
N PHE A 308 -6.44 7.71 -8.84
CA PHE A 308 -7.16 6.71 -9.64
C PHE A 308 -8.54 7.24 -10.07
N THR A 309 -8.75 7.44 -11.37
CA THR A 309 -10.04 7.93 -11.92
C THR A 309 -10.63 7.04 -13.02
N SER A 310 -9.88 6.02 -13.47
CA SER A 310 -10.41 4.97 -14.36
C SER A 310 -11.46 4.11 -13.65
N ARG A 311 -12.43 3.60 -14.40
CA ARG A 311 -13.39 2.62 -13.86
C ARG A 311 -12.76 1.23 -13.73
N ALA A 312 -13.19 0.51 -12.71
CA ALA A 312 -12.89 -0.91 -12.58
C ALA A 312 -13.64 -1.73 -13.65
N ALA A 313 -12.99 -2.77 -14.16
CA ALA A 313 -13.65 -3.76 -14.99
C ALA A 313 -14.64 -4.57 -14.14
N SER A 314 -15.75 -5.01 -14.74
CA SER A 314 -16.70 -5.91 -14.06
C SER A 314 -16.13 -7.29 -13.78
N SER A 315 -15.07 -7.68 -14.50
CA SER A 315 -14.31 -8.92 -14.30
C SER A 315 -12.81 -8.60 -14.38
N PRO A 316 -12.17 -8.23 -13.26
CA PRO A 316 -10.71 -8.13 -13.19
C PRO A 316 -10.08 -9.47 -13.57
N PHE A 317 -8.94 -9.45 -14.26
CA PHE A 317 -8.21 -10.69 -14.55
C PHE A 317 -7.25 -11.02 -13.40
N THR A 318 -6.90 -12.29 -13.27
CA THR A 318 -5.85 -12.76 -12.36
C THR A 318 -4.59 -13.10 -13.17
N PRO A 319 -3.40 -12.62 -12.79
CA PRO A 319 -2.16 -12.97 -13.48
C PRO A 319 -1.93 -14.49 -13.49
N PRO A 320 -1.59 -15.10 -14.65
CA PRO A 320 -1.33 -16.54 -14.76
C PRO A 320 0.12 -16.94 -14.37
N TYR A 321 0.84 -16.05 -13.69
CA TYR A 321 2.23 -16.22 -13.26
C TYR A 321 2.38 -15.70 -11.83
N THR A 322 3.42 -16.15 -11.14
CA THR A 322 3.74 -15.64 -9.80
C THR A 322 4.15 -14.17 -9.88
N VAL A 323 3.62 -13.38 -8.95
CA VAL A 323 3.90 -11.95 -8.83
C VAL A 323 4.70 -11.72 -7.55
N GLU A 324 5.90 -11.18 -7.67
CA GLU A 324 6.60 -10.58 -6.55
C GLU A 324 5.98 -9.20 -6.29
N GLN A 325 5.48 -8.97 -5.08
CA GLN A 325 4.92 -7.68 -4.68
C GLN A 325 5.90 -7.04 -3.71
N ASN A 326 6.62 -6.00 -4.15
CA ASN A 326 7.45 -5.20 -3.27
C ASN A 326 6.59 -4.15 -2.56
N ASP A 327 7.07 -3.64 -1.43
CA ASP A 327 6.43 -2.47 -0.82
C ASP A 327 6.58 -1.30 -1.79
N ALA A 328 5.45 -0.69 -2.18
CA ALA A 328 5.45 0.45 -3.08
C ALA A 328 6.35 1.57 -2.57
N MET A 329 6.43 1.79 -1.24
CA MET A 329 7.26 2.84 -0.65
C MET A 329 8.78 2.61 -0.82
N GLU A 330 9.22 1.38 -1.07
CA GLU A 330 10.64 1.05 -1.28
C GLU A 330 11.08 1.15 -2.75
N LEU A 331 10.12 1.24 -3.68
CA LEU A 331 10.40 1.27 -5.11
C LEU A 331 11.28 2.42 -5.59
N PRO A 332 11.21 3.65 -5.04
CA PRO A 332 12.13 4.72 -5.44
C PRO A 332 13.60 4.32 -5.27
N ASP A 333 13.96 3.70 -4.14
CA ASP A 333 15.33 3.28 -3.83
C ASP A 333 15.70 2.02 -4.60
N LEU A 334 14.82 1.01 -4.60
CA LEU A 334 15.02 -0.25 -5.32
C LEU A 334 15.28 0.00 -6.81
N LEU A 335 14.44 0.81 -7.45
CA LEU A 335 14.53 1.07 -8.89
C LEU A 335 15.57 2.13 -9.24
N ALA A 336 16.01 2.96 -8.30
CA ALA A 336 17.22 3.76 -8.48
C ALA A 336 18.49 2.89 -8.54
N GLN A 337 18.49 1.76 -7.83
CA GLN A 337 19.62 0.84 -7.78
C GLN A 337 19.63 -0.16 -8.95
N TYR A 338 18.46 -0.69 -9.32
CA TYR A 338 18.38 -1.89 -10.16
C TYR A 338 17.68 -1.69 -11.51
N ALA A 339 17.08 -0.53 -11.80
CA ALA A 339 16.49 -0.29 -13.13
C ALA A 339 17.47 0.41 -14.09
N GLY A 340 17.50 -0.03 -15.35
CA GLY A 340 18.32 0.53 -16.42
C GLY A 340 19.54 -0.31 -16.77
N VAL A 341 20.47 0.27 -17.51
CA VAL A 341 21.67 -0.42 -18.00
C VAL A 341 22.75 -0.55 -16.92
N GLY A 342 23.65 -1.53 -17.08
CA GLY A 342 24.83 -1.71 -16.24
C GLY A 342 24.59 -2.45 -14.93
N VAL A 343 23.37 -2.91 -14.67
CA VAL A 343 23.01 -3.73 -13.50
C VAL A 343 23.28 -5.21 -13.77
N ILE A 344 22.90 -5.68 -14.96
CA ILE A 344 23.21 -7.02 -15.46
C ILE A 344 24.45 -6.97 -16.36
N THR A 345 25.24 -8.06 -16.37
CA THR A 345 26.52 -8.09 -17.08
C THR A 345 26.63 -9.23 -18.08
N ASN A 346 25.76 -10.24 -17.99
CA ASN A 346 25.69 -11.32 -18.97
C ASN A 346 24.31 -11.39 -19.62
N TYR A 347 24.25 -11.93 -20.85
CA TYR A 347 22.95 -12.30 -21.41
C TYR A 347 22.33 -13.40 -20.55
N ASP A 348 23.08 -14.42 -20.10
CA ASP A 348 22.58 -15.56 -19.29
C ASP A 348 22.01 -15.22 -17.90
N ASP A 349 22.02 -13.94 -17.49
CA ASP A 349 21.26 -13.42 -16.33
C ASP A 349 19.72 -13.53 -16.55
N TYR A 350 19.26 -14.45 -17.42
CA TYR A 350 17.89 -14.91 -17.68
C TYR A 350 17.35 -15.88 -16.60
N GLY A 351 17.98 -15.98 -15.42
CA GLY A 351 17.69 -17.08 -14.49
C GLY A 351 18.09 -18.45 -15.06
N SER A 352 19.15 -18.52 -15.86
CA SER A 352 19.75 -19.78 -16.33
C SER A 352 20.99 -20.15 -15.52
N GLN A 353 20.77 -20.96 -14.49
CA GLN A 353 21.57 -22.15 -14.14
C GLN A 353 23.12 -21.98 -14.12
N ASP A 354 23.68 -21.26 -13.13
CA ASP A 354 24.60 -22.01 -12.25
C ASP A 354 23.71 -23.12 -11.68
N GLY A 355 24.05 -24.38 -11.93
CA GLY A 355 23.17 -25.55 -11.75
C GLY A 355 22.61 -25.79 -10.34
N ASN A 356 22.72 -24.81 -9.45
CA ASN A 356 22.01 -24.68 -8.19
C ASN A 356 20.60 -24.12 -8.40
N LYS A 357 19.56 -24.78 -7.91
CA LYS A 357 18.18 -24.31 -7.91
C LYS A 357 17.94 -23.61 -6.58
N ALA A 358 17.09 -22.59 -6.58
CA ALA A 358 16.71 -21.97 -5.32
C ALA A 358 15.97 -22.98 -4.43
N PRO A 359 16.15 -22.95 -3.11
CA PRO A 359 15.45 -23.84 -2.21
C PRO A 359 13.93 -23.56 -2.27
N VAL A 360 13.12 -24.54 -1.88
CA VAL A 360 11.68 -24.38 -1.71
C VAL A 360 11.40 -24.15 -0.22
N VAL A 361 10.65 -23.10 0.11
CA VAL A 361 10.16 -22.84 1.47
C VAL A 361 8.64 -22.78 1.51
N GLN A 362 8.05 -23.36 2.54
CA GLN A 362 6.62 -23.33 2.80
C GLN A 362 6.36 -23.03 4.27
N ILE A 363 5.53 -22.03 4.55
CA ILE A 363 4.99 -21.81 5.88
C ILE A 363 3.85 -22.81 6.08
N THR A 364 3.98 -23.70 7.07
CA THR A 364 2.98 -24.73 7.39
C THR A 364 2.01 -24.29 8.47
N SER A 365 2.40 -23.30 9.28
CA SER A 365 1.56 -22.61 10.25
C SER A 365 2.15 -21.23 10.53
N PRO A 366 1.35 -20.18 10.73
CA PRO A 366 -0.08 -20.13 10.49
C PRO A 366 -0.42 -20.21 8.99
N VAL A 367 -1.69 -20.43 8.66
CA VAL A 367 -2.20 -20.33 7.27
C VAL A 367 -2.50 -18.88 6.91
N GLU A 368 -2.53 -18.54 5.62
CA GLU A 368 -2.87 -17.19 5.14
C GLU A 368 -4.23 -16.74 5.66
N GLY A 369 -4.26 -15.52 6.22
CA GLY A 369 -5.45 -14.94 6.83
C GLY A 369 -5.84 -15.54 8.17
N ALA A 370 -4.97 -16.33 8.82
CA ALA A 370 -5.23 -16.85 10.16
C ALA A 370 -5.50 -15.70 11.14
N SER A 371 -6.39 -15.98 12.09
CA SER A 371 -6.87 -14.98 13.04
C SER A 371 -6.60 -15.42 14.47
N PHE A 372 -6.14 -14.48 15.30
CA PHE A 372 -5.84 -14.68 16.72
C PHE A 372 -6.49 -13.55 17.54
N ASP A 373 -6.63 -13.73 18.85
CA ASP A 373 -7.13 -12.68 19.75
C ASP A 373 -5.98 -12.10 20.57
N ALA A 374 -5.88 -10.78 20.65
CA ALA A 374 -4.84 -10.11 21.43
C ALA A 374 -5.03 -10.33 22.96
N PRO A 375 -3.95 -10.36 23.75
CA PRO A 375 -2.57 -10.54 23.31
C PRO A 375 -2.35 -11.97 22.77
N ALA A 376 -1.71 -12.09 21.61
CA ALA A 376 -1.51 -13.38 20.95
C ALA A 376 -0.04 -13.78 20.92
N ASP A 377 0.22 -15.07 21.14
CA ASP A 377 1.48 -15.71 20.78
C ASP A 377 1.26 -16.50 19.49
N VAL A 378 1.89 -16.07 18.39
CA VAL A 378 1.75 -16.71 17.07
C VAL A 378 3.02 -17.48 16.73
N THR A 379 2.88 -18.80 16.60
CA THR A 379 3.99 -19.68 16.21
C THR A 379 3.99 -19.89 14.70
N VAL A 380 5.08 -19.46 14.07
CA VAL A 380 5.36 -19.67 12.65
C VAL A 380 6.25 -20.90 12.51
N SER A 381 5.76 -21.91 11.81
CA SER A 381 6.48 -23.12 11.44
C SER A 381 6.63 -23.20 9.94
N ALA A 382 7.81 -23.60 9.47
CA ALA A 382 8.11 -23.72 8.06
C ALA A 382 8.85 -25.01 7.74
N ASN A 383 8.65 -25.48 6.51
CA ASN A 383 9.46 -26.51 5.87
C ASN A 383 10.31 -25.84 4.80
N ALA A 384 11.60 -26.16 4.77
CA ALA A 384 12.51 -25.76 3.71
C ALA A 384 13.21 -27.01 3.17
N THR A 385 13.29 -27.12 1.85
CA THR A 385 13.95 -28.23 1.15
C THR A 385 14.70 -27.66 -0.04
N ASP A 386 15.81 -28.28 -0.38
CA ASP A 386 16.56 -27.94 -1.58
C ASP A 386 16.71 -29.19 -2.46
N GLU A 387 16.56 -29.04 -3.78
CA GLU A 387 16.50 -30.18 -4.71
C GLU A 387 17.90 -30.67 -5.10
N ASP A 388 18.87 -29.75 -5.18
CA ASP A 388 20.24 -30.00 -5.61
C ASP A 388 21.30 -29.59 -4.58
N GLY A 389 20.89 -29.02 -3.45
CA GLY A 389 21.76 -28.69 -2.33
C GLY A 389 21.20 -29.02 -0.94
N GLU A 390 21.68 -28.29 0.06
CA GLU A 390 21.24 -28.33 1.45
C GLU A 390 20.78 -26.94 1.91
N ILE A 391 19.82 -26.88 2.82
CA ILE A 391 19.42 -25.61 3.45
C ILE A 391 20.52 -25.15 4.41
N ALA A 392 21.14 -24.01 4.13
CA ALA A 392 22.15 -23.40 4.98
C ALA A 392 21.55 -22.69 6.21
N LYS A 393 20.44 -21.97 6.01
CA LYS A 393 19.71 -21.26 7.08
C LYS A 393 18.28 -20.90 6.70
N VAL A 394 17.45 -20.68 7.70
CA VAL A 394 16.09 -20.15 7.59
C VAL A 394 15.93 -18.96 8.53
N GLU A 395 15.44 -17.85 8.00
CA GLU A 395 15.24 -16.59 8.71
C GLU A 395 13.75 -16.29 8.87
N PHE A 396 13.37 -15.76 10.04
CA PHE A 396 12.00 -15.37 10.40
C PHE A 396 11.90 -13.85 10.57
N TYR A 397 10.87 -13.27 9.95
CA TYR A 397 10.65 -11.83 9.90
C TYR A 397 9.26 -11.44 10.39
N ASN A 398 9.14 -10.24 10.96
CA ASN A 398 7.88 -9.54 11.17
C ASN A 398 7.91 -8.22 10.38
N GLY A 399 7.11 -8.12 9.32
CA GLY A 399 7.30 -7.12 8.27
C GLY A 399 8.71 -7.24 7.69
N ASN A 400 9.47 -6.14 7.70
CA ASN A 400 10.84 -6.10 7.19
C ASN A 400 11.90 -6.33 8.29
N THR A 401 11.47 -6.54 9.54
CA THR A 401 12.39 -6.74 10.68
C THR A 401 12.76 -8.21 10.79
N LEU A 402 14.04 -8.55 10.63
CA LEU A 402 14.57 -9.87 10.96
C LEU A 402 14.46 -10.09 12.47
N VAL A 403 13.82 -11.18 12.87
CA VAL A 403 13.58 -11.52 14.27
C VAL A 403 14.43 -12.70 14.71
N GLU A 404 14.59 -13.73 13.87
CA GLU A 404 15.37 -14.93 14.22
C GLU A 404 16.02 -15.59 13.00
N THR A 405 17.15 -16.28 13.21
CA THR A 405 17.82 -17.11 12.20
C THR A 405 18.09 -18.51 12.76
N LEU A 406 17.59 -19.54 12.07
CA LEU A 406 17.79 -20.94 12.41
C LEU A 406 18.65 -21.63 11.35
N ASN A 407 19.76 -22.23 11.77
CA ASN A 407 20.68 -22.94 10.86
C ASN A 407 20.40 -24.45 10.75
N ALA A 408 19.35 -24.94 11.40
CA ALA A 408 18.94 -26.35 11.34
C ALA A 408 17.44 -26.50 11.66
N ALA A 409 16.81 -27.51 11.05
CA ALA A 409 15.42 -27.87 11.34
C ALA A 409 15.28 -28.46 12.77
N PRO A 410 14.11 -28.33 13.42
CA PRO A 410 12.85 -27.75 12.92
C PRO A 410 12.87 -26.22 12.85
N TYR A 411 12.37 -25.66 11.73
CA TYR A 411 12.28 -24.23 11.54
C TYR A 411 10.97 -23.69 12.12
N THR A 412 11.01 -23.32 13.39
CA THR A 412 9.85 -22.80 14.12
C THR A 412 10.25 -21.62 15.00
N TYR A 413 9.46 -20.55 14.98
CA TYR A 413 9.64 -19.37 15.83
C TYR A 413 8.30 -18.85 16.35
N SER A 414 8.25 -18.44 17.62
CA SER A 414 7.03 -17.90 18.27
C SER A 414 7.16 -16.39 18.49
N PHE A 415 6.34 -15.62 17.79
CA PHE A 415 6.16 -14.19 18.02
C PHE A 415 5.22 -14.02 19.22
N THR A 416 5.71 -13.44 20.31
CA THR A 416 4.98 -13.37 21.58
C THR A 416 4.43 -11.98 21.87
N GLY A 417 3.30 -11.92 22.60
CA GLY A 417 2.72 -10.67 23.09
C GLY A 417 2.22 -9.73 22.00
N LEU A 418 1.77 -10.27 20.87
CA LEU A 418 1.26 -9.48 19.76
C LEU A 418 -0.05 -8.79 20.14
N VAL A 419 -0.08 -7.48 19.97
CA VAL A 419 -1.28 -6.66 20.15
C VAL A 419 -2.18 -6.76 18.93
N ALA A 420 -3.42 -6.26 19.04
CA ALA A 420 -4.33 -6.23 17.91
C ALA A 420 -3.72 -5.46 16.72
N GLY A 421 -3.79 -6.05 15.53
CA GLY A 421 -3.15 -5.55 14.33
C GLY A 421 -2.99 -6.64 13.28
N THR A 422 -2.66 -6.21 12.08
CA THR A 422 -2.28 -7.11 10.99
C THR A 422 -0.77 -7.28 10.99
N TYR A 423 -0.32 -8.53 11.00
CA TYR A 423 1.09 -8.88 10.95
C TYR A 423 1.39 -9.65 9.67
N SER A 424 2.52 -9.34 9.05
CA SER A 424 3.06 -10.11 7.93
C SER A 424 4.29 -10.85 8.42
N PHE A 425 4.18 -12.16 8.60
CA PHE A 425 5.32 -13.00 8.95
C PHE A 425 5.93 -13.57 7.68
N ALA A 426 7.22 -13.33 7.48
CA ALA A 426 7.95 -13.93 6.36
C ALA A 426 8.98 -14.94 6.85
N VAL A 427 9.11 -16.03 6.09
CA VAL A 427 10.14 -17.03 6.28
C VAL A 427 10.97 -17.11 5.01
N LYS A 428 12.29 -16.97 5.17
CA LYS A 428 13.25 -16.97 4.08
C LYS A 428 14.26 -18.09 4.27
N ALA A 429 14.30 -19.04 3.35
CA ALA A 429 15.27 -20.15 3.37
C ALA A 429 16.38 -19.91 2.36
N TYR A 430 17.62 -20.20 2.74
CA TYR A 430 18.80 -20.10 1.89
C TYR A 430 19.44 -21.49 1.74
N ASP A 431 19.96 -21.76 0.55
CA ASP A 431 20.76 -22.96 0.29
C ASP A 431 22.26 -22.74 0.61
N ASN A 432 23.05 -23.79 0.45
CA ASN A 432 24.50 -23.82 0.65
C ASN A 432 25.30 -23.05 -0.41
N GLU A 433 24.66 -22.54 -1.46
CA GLU A 433 25.27 -21.80 -2.57
C GLU A 433 24.78 -20.34 -2.65
N GLY A 434 23.96 -19.91 -1.68
CA GLY A 434 23.51 -18.55 -1.49
C GLY A 434 22.22 -18.16 -2.20
N LYS A 435 21.53 -19.05 -2.94
CA LYS A 435 20.17 -18.74 -3.43
C LYS A 435 19.17 -18.93 -2.30
N PHE A 436 17.99 -18.33 -2.48
CA PHE A 436 16.96 -18.33 -1.46
C PHE A 436 15.57 -18.41 -2.07
N ALA A 437 14.62 -18.84 -1.26
CA ALA A 437 13.20 -18.58 -1.47
C ALA A 437 12.60 -17.94 -0.23
N SER A 438 11.56 -17.14 -0.44
CA SER A 438 10.79 -16.53 0.63
C SER A 438 9.31 -16.85 0.47
N ARG A 439 8.62 -16.99 1.59
CA ARG A 439 7.16 -17.00 1.69
C ARG A 439 6.76 -16.07 2.81
N SER A 440 5.63 -15.40 2.65
CA SER A 440 4.99 -14.65 3.72
C SER A 440 3.60 -15.20 4.00
N VAL A 441 3.15 -14.95 5.22
CA VAL A 441 1.77 -15.17 5.65
C VAL A 441 1.27 -13.92 6.36
N THR A 442 0.09 -13.44 5.96
CA THR A 442 -0.60 -12.37 6.69
C THR A 442 -1.50 -12.99 7.73
N VAL A 443 -1.40 -12.53 8.97
CA VAL A 443 -2.33 -12.89 10.04
C VAL A 443 -2.94 -11.65 10.67
N THR A 444 -4.15 -11.79 11.17
CA THR A 444 -4.83 -10.73 11.91
C THR A 444 -4.91 -11.13 13.37
N VAL A 445 -4.26 -10.36 14.22
CA VAL A 445 -4.56 -10.39 15.65
C VAL A 445 -5.73 -9.43 15.85
N ASN A 446 -6.91 -9.98 16.05
CA ASN A 446 -8.09 -9.21 16.35
C ASN A 446 -7.95 -8.56 17.72
N ASN A 447 -8.60 -7.42 17.86
CA ASN A 447 -9.05 -7.03 19.19
C ASN A 447 -9.92 -8.16 19.74
N PRO A 448 -9.82 -8.49 21.04
CA PRO A 448 -10.68 -9.51 21.65
C PRO A 448 -12.13 -9.29 21.23
N SER A 449 -12.78 -10.34 20.75
CA SER A 449 -14.17 -10.27 20.28
C SER A 449 -15.08 -9.70 21.36
N LEU A 450 -15.69 -8.55 21.06
CA LEU A 450 -16.51 -7.78 21.99
C LEU A 450 -17.94 -8.35 22.16
N SER A 451 -18.26 -9.53 21.62
CA SER A 451 -19.59 -10.15 21.86
C SER A 451 -19.85 -10.39 23.34
N ASP A 452 -18.79 -10.70 24.11
CA ASP A 452 -18.91 -10.86 25.56
C ASP A 452 -19.03 -9.49 26.25
N ALA A 453 -18.23 -8.49 25.86
CA ALA A 453 -18.30 -7.13 26.42
C ALA A 453 -19.61 -6.39 26.10
N GLY A 454 -20.17 -6.54 24.90
CA GLY A 454 -21.45 -5.96 24.50
C GLY A 454 -22.63 -6.49 25.30
N SER A 455 -22.58 -7.76 25.72
CA SER A 455 -23.56 -8.34 26.65
C SER A 455 -23.42 -7.81 28.08
N LEU A 456 -22.19 -7.45 28.47
CA LEU A 456 -21.83 -7.01 29.83
C LEU A 456 -22.07 -5.51 30.07
N PHE A 457 -21.93 -4.67 29.03
CA PHE A 457 -22.21 -3.24 29.08
C PHE A 457 -23.62 -2.87 28.59
N GLY A 458 -24.38 -3.86 28.08
CA GLY A 458 -25.78 -3.80 27.71
C GLY A 458 -26.05 -2.98 26.45
N GLU A 459 -26.60 -3.61 25.40
CA GLU A 459 -27.04 -2.91 24.19
C GLU A 459 -28.16 -1.87 24.45
N ASN A 460 -28.81 -1.91 25.62
CA ASN A 460 -29.92 -1.04 26.02
C ASN A 460 -29.92 -0.73 27.54
N ALA A 461 -28.76 -0.53 28.18
CA ALA A 461 -28.74 -0.15 29.59
C ALA A 461 -29.55 1.15 29.81
N PRO A 462 -30.56 1.17 30.71
CA PRO A 462 -31.26 2.39 31.10
C PRO A 462 -30.27 3.50 31.48
N ALA A 463 -30.69 4.76 31.45
CA ALA A 463 -29.80 5.91 31.65
C ALA A 463 -28.98 5.90 32.95
N ASP A 464 -29.38 5.07 33.90
CA ASP A 464 -28.88 4.98 35.26
C ASP A 464 -28.22 3.62 35.61
N ASP A 465 -28.19 2.63 34.69
CA ASP A 465 -27.56 1.32 34.97
C ASP A 465 -26.05 1.37 34.65
N TYR A 466 -25.23 1.46 35.69
CA TYR A 466 -23.78 1.32 35.59
C TYR A 466 -23.41 -0.15 35.75
N PHE A 467 -22.47 -0.63 34.94
CA PHE A 467 -21.74 -1.84 35.27
C PHE A 467 -20.82 -1.53 36.45
N TRP A 468 -21.18 -2.04 37.63
CA TRP A 468 -20.41 -1.87 38.85
C TRP A 468 -19.41 -2.99 39.01
N PHE A 469 -18.17 -2.67 39.33
CA PHE A 469 -17.16 -3.67 39.66
C PHE A 469 -17.41 -4.23 41.05
N ASN A 470 -17.62 -5.54 41.17
CA ASN A 470 -17.83 -6.21 42.43
C ASN A 470 -17.32 -7.65 42.50
N GLU A 471 -17.42 -8.29 43.67
CA GLU A 471 -17.03 -9.69 43.84
C GLU A 471 -17.79 -10.66 42.90
N THR A 472 -19.07 -10.36 42.58
CA THR A 472 -19.89 -11.25 41.73
C THR A 472 -19.52 -11.18 40.25
N ASN A 473 -18.84 -10.11 39.81
CA ASN A 473 -18.29 -10.00 38.46
C ASN A 473 -16.75 -9.87 38.40
N ALA A 474 -16.07 -10.23 39.49
CA ALA A 474 -14.61 -10.21 39.59
C ALA A 474 -13.93 -11.01 38.47
N SER A 475 -14.41 -12.23 38.19
CA SER A 475 -13.88 -13.09 37.13
C SER A 475 -14.00 -12.47 35.74
N VAL A 476 -15.05 -11.68 35.52
CA VAL A 476 -15.27 -10.96 34.26
C VAL A 476 -14.28 -9.81 34.13
N ALA A 477 -14.09 -9.02 35.19
CA ALA A 477 -13.11 -7.94 35.21
C ALA A 477 -11.68 -8.46 35.04
N GLU A 478 -11.34 -9.59 35.66
CA GLU A 478 -10.05 -10.25 35.49
C GLU A 478 -9.85 -10.78 34.06
N ALA A 479 -10.87 -11.38 33.45
CA ALA A 479 -10.83 -11.82 32.06
C ALA A 479 -10.61 -10.64 31.09
N MET A 480 -11.27 -9.50 31.34
CA MET A 480 -11.08 -8.25 30.56
C MET A 480 -9.65 -7.69 30.67
N ILE A 481 -8.96 -7.92 31.79
CA ILE A 481 -7.57 -7.52 31.94
C ILE A 481 -6.66 -8.51 31.20
N GLN A 482 -6.91 -9.81 31.35
CA GLN A 482 -6.11 -10.85 30.72
C GLN A 482 -6.17 -10.79 29.19
N ASN A 483 -7.34 -10.49 28.62
CA ASN A 483 -7.52 -10.34 27.18
C ASN A 483 -7.17 -8.93 26.66
N GLY A 484 -6.64 -8.04 27.50
CA GLY A 484 -6.20 -6.70 27.09
C GLY A 484 -7.31 -5.69 26.81
N THR A 485 -8.59 -6.02 27.04
CA THR A 485 -9.71 -5.05 26.98
C THR A 485 -9.47 -3.88 27.94
N PHE A 486 -8.94 -4.17 29.13
CA PHE A 486 -8.33 -3.20 30.02
C PHE A 486 -6.83 -3.48 30.16
N SER A 487 -6.01 -2.52 29.78
CA SER A 487 -4.54 -2.62 29.87
C SER A 487 -3.98 -1.54 30.80
N GLY A 488 -2.87 -1.85 31.47
CA GLY A 488 -2.20 -0.93 32.40
C GLY A 488 -2.89 -0.78 33.76
N CYS A 489 -3.74 -1.75 34.15
CA CYS A 489 -4.52 -1.68 35.37
C CYS A 489 -4.58 -3.02 36.13
N LYS A 490 -5.19 -3.02 37.32
CA LYS A 490 -5.49 -4.23 38.10
C LYS A 490 -6.92 -4.20 38.61
N PHE A 491 -7.54 -5.35 38.81
CA PHE A 491 -8.81 -5.43 39.52
C PHE A 491 -8.55 -5.65 41.02
N ASP A 492 -9.28 -4.95 41.88
CA ASP A 492 -9.27 -5.12 43.33
C ASP A 492 -10.72 -5.22 43.83
N ALA A 493 -11.15 -6.45 44.12
CA ALA A 493 -12.49 -6.77 44.61
C ALA A 493 -12.81 -6.16 46.00
N THR A 494 -11.80 -5.66 46.72
CA THR A 494 -11.97 -5.22 48.11
C THR A 494 -12.14 -3.70 48.25
N LYS A 495 -12.01 -2.94 47.15
CA LYS A 495 -12.10 -1.47 47.18
C LYS A 495 -13.55 -1.00 47.28
N GLN A 496 -13.88 -0.38 48.41
CA GLN A 496 -15.19 0.24 48.63
C GLN A 496 -15.35 1.56 47.87
N THR A 497 -16.58 1.83 47.42
CA THR A 497 -16.99 3.12 46.85
C THR A 497 -16.97 4.22 47.93
N LEU A 498 -16.72 5.47 47.53
CA LEU A 498 -16.42 6.58 48.46
C LEU A 498 -17.63 7.40 48.94
N ASN A 499 -18.84 7.08 48.49
CA ASN A 499 -20.06 7.80 48.85
C ASN A 499 -20.99 6.93 49.71
N LYS A 500 -21.00 7.24 51.01
CA LYS A 500 -21.78 6.59 52.06
C LYS A 500 -23.25 7.06 52.11
N GLU A 501 -23.79 7.67 51.05
CA GLU A 501 -25.13 8.27 51.10
C GLU A 501 -26.25 7.36 50.55
N THR A 502 -25.91 6.27 49.87
CA THR A 502 -26.78 5.10 49.72
C THR A 502 -25.89 3.86 49.63
N PRO A 503 -25.93 2.94 50.61
CA PRO A 503 -25.31 1.64 50.46
C PRO A 503 -26.12 0.89 49.40
N LEU A 504 -25.61 0.85 48.17
CA LEU A 504 -25.80 -0.33 47.35
C LEU A 504 -24.71 -1.28 47.88
N ASP A 505 -25.08 -2.10 48.86
CA ASP A 505 -24.21 -2.98 49.65
C ASP A 505 -23.45 -4.04 48.80
N ASP A 506 -23.66 -4.01 47.48
CA ASP A 506 -23.16 -4.91 46.45
C ASP A 506 -22.12 -4.27 45.50
N HIS A 507 -21.71 -3.02 45.72
CA HIS A 507 -20.72 -2.31 44.88
C HIS A 507 -19.32 -2.25 45.53
N VAL A 508 -18.75 -3.41 45.84
CA VAL A 508 -17.41 -3.56 46.43
C VAL A 508 -16.43 -4.07 45.38
N GLY A 509 -15.60 -3.19 44.82
CA GLY A 509 -14.64 -3.53 43.77
C GLY A 509 -14.19 -2.30 42.98
N ALA A 510 -12.98 -2.32 42.43
CA ALA A 510 -12.49 -1.28 41.53
C ALA A 510 -11.43 -1.76 40.56
N ILE A 511 -11.33 -1.08 39.41
CA ILE A 511 -10.16 -1.14 38.55
C ILE A 511 -9.17 -0.04 38.98
N TYR A 512 -7.96 -0.48 39.29
CA TYR A 512 -6.85 0.29 39.82
C TYR A 512 -5.90 0.77 38.72
N ILE A 513 -5.58 2.07 38.73
CA ILE A 513 -4.55 2.71 37.89
C ILE A 513 -3.49 3.30 38.83
N ALA A 514 -2.26 2.81 38.73
CA ALA A 514 -1.17 3.28 39.59
C ALA A 514 -0.87 4.76 39.35
N LYS A 515 -0.34 5.44 40.37
CA LYS A 515 0.22 6.80 40.21
C LYS A 515 1.22 6.87 39.05
N GLU A 516 1.25 8.01 38.36
CA GLU A 516 2.16 8.29 37.24
C GLU A 516 2.11 7.25 36.10
N THR A 517 1.00 6.53 35.95
CA THR A 517 0.76 5.57 34.87
C THR A 517 -0.53 5.86 34.12
N SER A 518 -0.86 5.02 33.14
CA SER A 518 -2.10 5.11 32.39
C SER A 518 -2.77 3.75 32.23
N MET A 519 -4.09 3.78 32.10
CA MET A 519 -4.87 2.67 31.58
C MET A 519 -5.35 2.98 30.17
N THR A 520 -5.46 1.94 29.34
CA THR A 520 -6.21 1.98 28.09
C THR A 520 -7.38 1.00 28.14
N MET A 521 -8.55 1.44 27.68
CA MET A 521 -9.76 0.65 27.51
C MET A 521 -10.10 0.55 26.02
N ALA A 522 -10.25 -0.65 25.49
CA ALA A 522 -10.78 -0.87 24.14
C ALA A 522 -12.31 -1.04 24.22
N LEU A 523 -13.06 -0.06 23.74
CA LEU A 523 -14.52 -0.06 23.77
C LEU A 523 -15.10 -0.43 22.40
N PRO A 524 -16.25 -1.10 22.34
CA PRO A 524 -17.02 -1.16 21.10
C PRO A 524 -17.39 0.23 20.62
N SER A 525 -17.80 0.34 19.35
CA SER A 525 -18.34 1.60 18.82
C SER A 525 -19.45 2.13 19.74
N CYS A 526 -19.22 3.31 20.33
CA CYS A 526 -20.08 3.90 21.35
C CYS A 526 -20.33 5.38 21.07
N SER A 527 -21.51 5.84 21.49
CA SER A 527 -21.96 7.21 21.32
C SER A 527 -21.92 8.02 22.61
N LEU A 528 -21.85 7.35 23.76
CA LEU A 528 -21.72 7.97 25.08
C LEU A 528 -20.97 7.03 26.03
N PHE A 529 -20.05 7.58 26.83
CA PHE A 529 -19.26 6.82 27.79
C PHE A 529 -19.12 7.55 29.12
N LYS A 530 -19.65 6.99 30.20
CA LYS A 530 -19.62 7.59 31.54
C LYS A 530 -18.83 6.72 32.50
N LEU A 531 -17.98 7.35 33.31
CA LEU A 531 -17.18 6.67 34.32
C LEU A 531 -17.55 7.10 35.73
N TYR A 532 -17.62 6.12 36.62
CA TYR A 532 -17.69 6.36 38.05
C TYR A 532 -16.31 6.17 38.67
N LEU A 533 -15.69 7.29 39.06
CA LEU A 533 -14.35 7.32 39.64
C LEU A 533 -14.44 7.48 41.16
N GLY A 534 -13.81 6.56 41.88
CA GLY A 534 -13.54 6.69 43.30
C GLY A 534 -12.14 7.22 43.54
N ARG A 535 -12.05 8.28 44.35
CA ARG A 535 -10.82 9.04 44.55
C ARG A 535 -10.42 9.12 46.03
N GLY A 536 -9.17 8.77 46.34
CA GLY A 536 -8.50 9.14 47.59
C GLY A 536 -7.31 10.05 47.32
N GLY A 537 -7.28 11.25 47.89
CA GLY A 537 -6.20 12.23 47.68
C GLY A 537 -6.40 13.19 46.49
N ASP A 538 -5.37 13.99 46.18
CA ASP A 538 -5.36 15.01 45.12
C ASP A 538 -5.13 14.35 43.76
N PHE A 539 -6.11 14.45 42.84
CA PHE A 539 -6.02 13.87 41.49
C PHE A 539 -5.52 14.88 40.45
N LYS A 540 -4.67 14.40 39.53
CA LYS A 540 -4.21 15.06 38.30
C LYS A 540 -4.17 14.03 37.18
N GLY A 541 -4.67 14.37 36.00
CA GLY A 541 -4.68 13.44 34.87
C GLY A 541 -5.45 13.95 33.67
N ASN A 542 -5.33 13.20 32.57
CA ASN A 542 -5.96 13.53 31.29
C ASN A 542 -6.64 12.29 30.70
N ILE A 543 -7.70 12.52 29.94
CA ILE A 543 -8.43 11.49 29.22
C ILE A 543 -8.33 11.76 27.72
N TYR A 544 -8.02 10.71 26.98
CA TYR A 544 -7.83 10.75 25.53
C TYR A 544 -8.72 9.72 24.87
N VAL A 545 -9.08 10.00 23.62
CA VAL A 545 -9.78 9.06 22.75
C VAL A 545 -8.98 8.86 21.47
N SER A 546 -8.93 7.64 20.98
CA SER A 546 -8.32 7.25 19.72
C SER A 546 -9.19 6.25 18.97
N MET A 547 -9.12 6.24 17.64
CA MET A 547 -9.77 5.25 16.77
C MET A 547 -8.88 4.03 16.49
N ASP A 548 -7.58 4.13 16.76
CA ASP A 548 -6.57 3.09 16.43
C ASP A 548 -5.76 2.62 17.65
N GLY A 549 -6.04 3.17 18.84
CA GLY A 549 -5.38 2.82 20.11
C GLY A 549 -3.93 3.29 20.23
N THR A 550 -3.37 3.96 19.22
CA THR A 550 -1.95 4.35 19.15
C THR A 550 -1.77 5.86 18.97
N ASN A 551 -2.62 6.50 18.18
CA ASN A 551 -2.61 7.94 17.94
C ASN A 551 -3.57 8.66 18.90
N TRP A 552 -3.02 9.12 20.01
CA TRP A 552 -3.76 9.86 21.03
C TRP A 552 -3.68 11.36 20.71
N GLY A 553 -4.77 11.92 20.18
CA GLY A 553 -4.88 13.35 19.88
C GLY A 553 -4.89 14.23 21.14
N MET A 554 -5.50 15.42 21.07
CA MET A 554 -5.63 16.27 22.26
C MET A 554 -6.51 15.60 23.33
N ALA A 555 -6.17 15.83 24.61
CA ALA A 555 -6.99 15.38 25.72
C ALA A 555 -8.41 15.96 25.62
N ILE A 556 -9.41 15.09 25.72
CA ILE A 556 -10.83 15.46 25.66
C ILE A 556 -11.37 15.91 27.02
N ALA A 557 -10.67 15.55 28.09
CA ALA A 557 -10.93 16.03 29.43
C ALA A 557 -9.62 16.09 30.24
N SER A 558 -9.44 17.18 30.96
CA SER A 558 -8.42 17.29 32.00
C SER A 558 -9.10 17.23 33.37
N LEU A 559 -8.44 16.57 34.30
CA LEU A 559 -8.95 16.29 35.62
C LEU A 559 -7.94 16.82 36.63
N ASP A 560 -8.33 17.87 37.36
CA ASP A 560 -7.48 18.54 38.35
C ASP A 560 -8.33 18.94 39.58
N GLY A 561 -7.88 18.55 40.79
CA GLY A 561 -8.42 19.02 42.08
C GLY A 561 -9.19 18.02 42.96
N ASN A 562 -9.70 18.52 44.11
CA ASN A 562 -10.12 17.73 45.29
C ASN A 562 -11.63 17.46 45.42
N LYS A 563 -12.29 16.91 44.39
CA LYS A 563 -13.73 16.59 44.49
C LYS A 563 -14.02 15.10 44.23
N LYS A 564 -14.80 14.50 45.14
CA LYS A 564 -15.43 13.18 44.99
C LYS A 564 -16.60 13.30 44.01
N GLY A 565 -16.73 12.42 43.01
CA GLY A 565 -17.90 12.42 42.14
C GLY A 565 -17.73 11.70 40.80
N LYS A 566 -18.88 11.49 40.15
CA LYS A 566 -19.06 10.93 38.81
C LYS A 566 -18.49 11.86 37.74
N LEU A 567 -17.79 11.30 36.75
CA LEU A 567 -17.28 12.04 35.59
C LEU A 567 -18.01 11.55 34.33
N GLU A 568 -18.70 12.46 33.66
CA GLU A 568 -19.39 12.17 32.39
C GLU A 568 -18.59 12.70 31.21
N ILE A 569 -18.37 11.87 30.19
CA ILE A 569 -17.66 12.24 28.97
C ILE A 569 -18.52 11.84 27.77
N THR A 570 -18.66 12.73 26.79
CA THR A 570 -19.38 12.44 25.55
C THR A 570 -18.37 12.28 24.43
N CYS A 571 -18.43 11.14 23.73
CA CYS A 571 -17.63 10.90 22.55
C CYS A 571 -18.39 11.45 21.32
N PRO A 572 -17.85 12.43 20.58
CA PRO A 572 -18.53 12.98 19.40
C PRO A 572 -18.65 11.95 18.26
N GLU A 573 -19.69 12.14 17.44
CA GLU A 573 -20.20 11.26 16.36
C GLU A 573 -19.15 10.40 15.65
N VAL A 574 -19.20 9.09 15.92
CA VAL A 574 -18.37 8.09 15.24
C VAL A 574 -19.24 7.35 14.22
N SER A 575 -18.96 7.54 12.93
CA SER A 575 -19.63 6.78 11.87
C SER A 575 -19.22 5.30 11.93
N SER A 576 -20.19 4.46 12.28
CA SER A 576 -20.32 3.00 12.17
C SER A 576 -19.16 2.20 11.54
N ALA A 577 -18.33 1.55 12.38
CA ALA A 577 -17.88 0.13 12.30
C ALA A 577 -16.64 -0.20 13.17
N SER A 578 -15.94 0.78 13.74
CA SER A 578 -14.66 0.56 14.45
C SER A 578 -14.78 0.73 15.98
N PRO A 579 -13.97 0.01 16.78
CA PRO A 579 -13.88 0.24 18.23
C PRO A 579 -13.31 1.63 18.54
N ILE A 580 -13.57 2.12 19.75
CA ILE A 580 -13.06 3.38 20.27
C ILE A 580 -12.15 3.06 21.45
N TYR A 581 -10.96 3.65 21.48
CA TYR A 581 -10.00 3.46 22.56
C TYR A 581 -10.03 4.66 23.49
N VAL A 582 -10.11 4.42 24.79
CA VAL A 582 -10.07 5.46 25.83
C VAL A 582 -8.83 5.26 26.67
N LYS A 583 -7.96 6.27 26.74
CA LYS A 583 -6.80 6.29 27.63
C LYS A 583 -7.05 7.23 28.80
N ILE A 584 -6.79 6.76 30.01
CA ILE A 584 -6.88 7.52 31.25
C ILE A 584 -5.48 7.60 31.84
N GLU A 585 -4.89 8.79 31.81
CA GLU A 585 -3.61 9.07 32.45
C GLU A 585 -3.83 9.52 33.89
N ASN A 586 -3.14 8.86 34.83
CA ASN A 586 -3.04 9.28 36.22
C ASN A 586 -1.69 9.97 36.41
N THR A 587 -1.67 11.30 36.35
CA THR A 587 -0.47 12.13 36.62
C THR A 587 -0.42 12.60 38.08
N SER A 588 -1.28 12.03 38.93
CA SER A 588 -1.34 12.35 40.35
C SER A 588 -0.28 11.58 41.15
N THR A 589 -0.08 11.99 42.40
CA THR A 589 0.86 11.33 43.32
C THR A 589 0.27 10.10 44.00
N GLY A 590 -1.03 9.84 43.82
CA GLY A 590 -1.77 8.72 44.38
C GLY A 590 -2.44 7.85 43.32
N ASP A 591 -3.01 6.73 43.75
CA ASP A 591 -3.64 5.78 42.84
C ASP A 591 -5.09 6.16 42.50
N LEU A 592 -5.53 5.81 41.30
CA LEU A 592 -6.89 6.07 40.81
C LEU A 592 -7.70 4.77 40.78
N ASN A 593 -8.95 4.83 41.23
CA ASN A 593 -9.87 3.69 41.23
C ASN A 593 -11.12 4.01 40.39
N ILE A 594 -11.46 3.11 39.48
CA ILE A 594 -12.71 3.14 38.71
C ILE A 594 -13.65 2.11 39.31
N HIS A 595 -14.82 2.52 39.80
CA HIS A 595 -15.77 1.59 40.43
C HIS A 595 -16.89 1.14 39.49
N GLY A 596 -17.10 1.84 38.39
CA GLY A 596 -18.06 1.39 37.39
C GLY A 596 -18.03 2.22 36.12
N ALA A 597 -18.68 1.70 35.09
CA ALA A 597 -18.81 2.32 33.78
C ALA A 597 -20.22 2.17 33.23
N ASN A 598 -20.72 3.18 32.53
CA ASN A 598 -21.93 3.11 31.72
C ASN A 598 -21.55 3.46 30.28
N ILE A 599 -21.84 2.55 29.35
CA ILE A 599 -21.44 2.68 27.94
C ILE A 599 -22.70 2.57 27.10
N ARG A 600 -22.93 3.53 26.21
CA ARG A 600 -24.02 3.45 25.22
C ARG A 600 -23.43 3.25 23.84
N LEU A 601 -23.80 2.15 23.21
CA LEU A 601 -23.35 1.82 21.86
C LEU A 601 -23.82 2.85 20.83
N ALA A 602 -23.11 2.95 19.71
CA ALA A 602 -23.55 3.75 18.59
C ALA A 602 -24.80 3.11 17.96
N SER A 603 -25.87 3.89 17.75
CA SER A 603 -27.03 3.41 16.99
C SER A 603 -26.79 3.63 15.50
N ASN A 604 -27.34 2.78 14.64
CA ASN A 604 -27.26 2.91 13.18
C ASN A 604 -27.99 4.17 12.63
N ASN A 605 -28.53 5.04 13.48
CA ASN A 605 -29.19 6.28 13.12
C ASN A 605 -28.48 7.46 13.80
N PRO A 606 -27.73 8.30 13.07
CA PRO A 606 -26.92 9.38 13.64
C PRO A 606 -27.76 10.46 14.36
N ASN A 607 -29.09 10.46 14.19
CA ASN A 607 -29.99 11.37 14.90
C ASN A 607 -30.32 10.97 16.34
N ASN A 608 -29.78 9.86 16.85
CA ASN A 608 -30.27 9.23 18.10
C ASN A 608 -29.32 9.32 19.30
N VAL A 609 -28.28 10.16 19.27
CA VAL A 609 -27.32 10.27 20.38
C VAL A 609 -27.60 11.47 21.30
N SER A 610 -28.41 12.44 20.87
CA SER A 610 -28.98 13.42 21.79
C SER A 610 -30.44 13.08 22.07
N THR A 611 -30.73 12.74 23.33
CA THR A 611 -32.06 12.56 23.93
C THR A 611 -32.80 11.25 23.63
N VAL A 612 -32.62 10.26 24.52
CA VAL A 612 -33.74 9.38 24.89
C VAL A 612 -34.75 10.26 25.64
N ASN A 613 -35.62 10.93 24.90
CA ASN A 613 -37.02 11.10 25.22
C ASN A 613 -37.72 11.88 24.10
N ASN A 614 -38.72 11.19 23.51
CA ASN A 614 -39.89 11.72 22.82
C ASN A 614 -39.81 11.90 21.29
N ASN A 615 -40.31 10.87 20.59
CA ASN A 615 -40.98 11.02 19.29
C ASN A 615 -42.18 11.99 19.43
N ARG A 616 -41.90 13.29 19.52
CA ARG A 616 -42.90 14.34 19.63
C ARG A 616 -42.54 15.45 18.66
N ALA A 617 -43.37 15.66 17.65
CA ALA A 617 -43.18 16.76 16.71
C ALA A 617 -43.58 18.08 17.37
N ILE A 618 -42.76 19.13 17.23
CA ILE A 618 -43.16 20.49 17.65
C ILE A 618 -44.24 20.98 16.67
N ILE A 619 -45.46 21.14 17.17
CA ILE A 619 -46.58 21.66 16.36
C ILE A 619 -46.71 23.17 16.49
N ARG A 620 -46.18 23.78 17.56
CA ARG A 620 -46.27 25.22 17.79
C ARG A 620 -45.19 25.73 18.74
N THR A 621 -44.56 26.84 18.37
CA THR A 621 -43.64 27.59 19.26
C THR A 621 -44.22 28.97 19.59
N ARG A 622 -44.09 29.38 20.85
CA ARG A 622 -44.44 30.73 21.34
C ARG A 622 -43.25 31.34 22.05
N TYR A 623 -43.19 32.67 22.07
CA TYR A 623 -42.14 33.39 22.77
C TYR A 623 -42.77 34.34 23.78
N TYR A 624 -42.19 34.42 24.97
CA TYR A 624 -42.62 35.31 26.04
C TYR A 624 -41.44 36.17 26.48
N ASN A 625 -41.71 37.43 26.85
CA ASN A 625 -40.71 38.21 27.57
C ASN A 625 -40.63 37.75 29.05
N LEU A 626 -39.65 38.25 29.80
CA LEU A 626 -39.48 37.90 31.22
C LEU A 626 -40.67 38.28 32.12
N SER A 627 -41.55 39.17 31.66
CA SER A 627 -42.80 39.52 32.35
C SER A 627 -43.97 38.59 32.01
N GLY A 628 -43.73 37.52 31.22
CA GLY A 628 -44.73 36.53 30.85
C GLY A 628 -45.68 36.96 29.72
N VAL A 629 -45.39 38.06 29.02
CA VAL A 629 -46.21 38.53 27.89
C VAL A 629 -45.74 37.88 26.59
N GLN A 630 -46.67 37.28 25.85
CA GLN A 630 -46.36 36.65 24.56
C GLN A 630 -45.98 37.72 23.52
N VAL A 631 -44.84 37.53 22.86
CA VAL A 631 -44.32 38.41 21.81
C VAL A 631 -44.45 37.73 20.44
N ARG A 632 -44.78 38.52 19.41
CA ARG A 632 -44.95 38.03 18.03
C ARG A 632 -43.66 38.01 17.23
N GLU A 633 -42.69 38.85 17.60
CA GLU A 633 -41.39 38.95 16.94
C GLU A 633 -40.28 39.13 17.98
N LEU A 634 -39.11 38.55 17.70
CA LEU A 634 -37.93 38.60 18.56
C LEU A 634 -37.00 39.74 18.14
N THR A 635 -37.10 40.89 18.80
CA THR A 635 -36.34 42.12 18.46
C THR A 635 -35.41 42.58 19.58
N GLY A 636 -34.14 42.84 19.23
CA GLY A 636 -33.12 43.39 20.15
C GLY A 636 -32.44 42.37 21.08
N ASN A 637 -31.53 42.87 21.90
CA ASN A 637 -30.72 42.07 22.84
C ASN A 637 -31.47 41.85 24.15
N MET A 638 -32.45 40.96 24.10
CA MET A 638 -33.38 40.70 25.19
C MET A 638 -33.43 39.21 25.53
N ILE A 639 -33.81 38.90 26.77
CA ILE A 639 -34.01 37.54 27.25
C ILE A 639 -35.47 37.15 27.04
N TYR A 640 -35.70 36.00 26.41
CA TYR A 640 -37.03 35.46 26.14
C TYR A 640 -37.19 34.08 26.76
N ILE A 641 -38.43 33.67 26.97
CA ILE A 641 -38.82 32.30 27.26
C ILE A 641 -39.46 31.75 25.99
N GLN A 642 -38.82 30.78 25.36
CA GLN A 642 -39.38 30.01 24.27
C GLN A 642 -40.22 28.88 24.85
N GLU A 643 -41.45 28.72 24.38
CA GLU A 643 -42.36 27.65 24.75
C GLU A 643 -42.65 26.80 23.51
N ASN A 644 -42.19 25.55 23.50
CA ASN A 644 -42.48 24.57 22.46
C ASN A 644 -43.64 23.68 22.90
N ILE A 645 -44.65 23.56 22.05
CA ILE A 645 -45.81 22.70 22.24
C ILE A 645 -45.72 21.55 21.25
N TYR A 646 -45.81 20.35 21.77
CA TYR A 646 -45.65 19.11 21.03
C TYR A 646 -46.98 18.52 20.55
N ASP A 647 -46.93 17.65 19.55
CA ASP A 647 -48.06 16.92 18.98
C ASP A 647 -48.84 16.08 20.01
N ASP A 648 -48.18 15.61 21.06
CA ASP A 648 -48.78 14.92 22.20
C ASP A 648 -49.40 15.86 23.26
N GLY A 649 -49.31 17.18 23.06
CA GLY A 649 -49.86 18.21 23.94
C GLY A 649 -48.95 18.62 25.11
N SER A 650 -47.76 18.03 25.25
CA SER A 650 -46.77 18.46 26.23
C SER A 650 -46.15 19.81 25.88
N VAL A 651 -45.65 20.52 26.90
CA VAL A 651 -45.10 21.87 26.76
C VAL A 651 -43.74 21.95 27.43
N GLU A 652 -42.74 22.42 26.68
CA GLU A 652 -41.38 22.69 27.17
C GLU A 652 -41.07 24.18 27.10
N ARG A 653 -40.38 24.70 28.12
CA ARG A 653 -39.99 26.10 28.21
C ARG A 653 -38.50 26.26 28.38
N GLU A 654 -37.87 26.98 27.48
CA GLU A 654 -36.43 27.25 27.49
C GLU A 654 -36.15 28.76 27.56
N LYS A 655 -35.11 29.13 28.32
CA LYS A 655 -34.67 30.53 28.44
C LYS A 655 -33.65 30.83 27.36
N MET A 656 -34.04 31.67 26.41
CA MET A 656 -33.24 32.06 25.25
C MET A 656 -32.64 33.45 25.44
N ILE A 657 -31.36 33.61 25.08
CA ILE A 657 -30.68 34.92 25.01
C ILE A 657 -30.39 35.20 23.55
N LYS A 658 -31.08 36.18 22.96
CA LYS A 658 -30.76 36.68 21.62
C LYS A 658 -29.72 37.79 21.78
N ARG A 659 -28.50 37.55 21.29
CA ARG A 659 -27.39 38.52 21.29
C ARG A 659 -27.35 39.35 20.02
#